data_AF-A0A970X245-F1
#
_entry.id   AF-A0A970X245-F1
#
_cell.length_a   1.000
_cell.length_b   1.000
_cell.length_c   1.000
_cell.angle_alpha   90.00
_cell.angle_beta   90.00
_cell.angle_gamma   90.00
#
_symmetry.space_group_name_H-M   'P 1'
#
loop_
_entity.id
_entity.type
_entity.pdbx_description
1 polymer ?
#
loop_
_entity_poly.entity_id
_entity_poly.type
_entity_poly.pdbx_seq_one_letter_code
_entity_poly.pdbx_strand_id
1 'polypeptide(L)'
;MKHVVTTLVMLALIGSALAQPSTTSSKETKRDIAFGTVVNPKEQVKASRKLAKELAKPGSATWRGRGDQKRYYHFPDANTDVPYRVCVPSSWDGKSKLPLVMFLHGGWNDESSYLDQNDKQLVKLADQYGFLLVSPLGYKGAYGNSLRLPAVYGRPDEAAKVLSERTAQRDSTNILSEKDVINVLELVLNEYPVDREQLFLTGHSMGSGGTWYLGAKYSQYWKALAPMSGPFLQASMYPWERIRKMPIFISEGTKAPASLEGSRQLAAWMKSNGFNVEYKEVDADHGGMVPLILPDVFDFFTKFRHQKSPAKGQVVQQLVVQHDGSPKTNFPLATDKGLATICFDASDDVSVQTTARLFAEDVERVTGKKPALVSSKSKLGTYAVIIGTIEKNQLINELVKTGKLATDALQSQWERYTIKTINNPFPGVKQALVIAGSDRRGTSYGVFSISETIGVSPWYWWADVPVQQRDVLTIKPIDFTSKSPSVKYRGIFINDEDWGLKPWSSNNYEKELGDIGPKTYAQVCELVLRLKGNMVAPAMHSCTGAFYSHPESKVAANRYGIIMTTSHCEPLLFNNAAKSEWDSKRDGEWNYAKNKAVILKKMADRVREASPYENIYTIAMRGVHDEGLRGNLSSQEKVAVLTQVMADQRDVLTKYLKKPATEIPQIFVPYKETMDVYELGLQVADDVTLVWVDDNYGYMKRLSGPEERKRSGGAGVYYHFSYLGAPHDYLWLNTTPPVLMYEELMKAYLTGADRYWLVNVGDIKPAELGMQTFLELAWDVEKFDYASINRHQSQFLARTFGTAYESSFQEILDDYYRLAWSRKPEFMGWEREWDAPRYKELANTDFSFQHYNDAQQRLADYQRISDKVDNLLKALPEASRPAFYELIAYPVMGACQMNRKFLMAQLNNELVKANNLSNANWAAAQAKAAYDSINSLTLQYNTLLDGKWDGMMALAPGWCAKYQNMPHVTISEGVASTPVDLAPQADKNKREGCTVIDLKQMKNKVSQNGHSLRIIEGLGYDGYALQLGEATEQTVDPTNLNGTRVDYEFAGVTADSVTVHVYSVPFWALHKGKSTRYGLTVDGQLVVVSQSDHKEYSDAWKDRVMQNSVQTVATFPVDKARPTHTFTLTCGDPGMIIQRVVIDWGGLKKTYVGPSALH
;
A
#
# COMPACT_ATOMS: atom_id res chain seq x y z
N MET A 1 -31.75 -25.33 -50.67
CA MET A 1 -33.16 -25.64 -51.01
C MET A 1 -34.03 -25.40 -49.79
N LYS A 2 -35.04 -24.52 -49.96
CA LYS A 2 -36.33 -24.36 -49.24
C LYS A 2 -36.28 -24.06 -47.72
N HIS A 3 -36.49 -22.82 -47.28
CA HIS A 3 -37.78 -22.08 -47.05
C HIS A 3 -38.44 -22.49 -45.73
N VAL A 4 -38.79 -21.55 -44.82
CA VAL A 4 -39.95 -20.62 -44.83
C VAL A 4 -39.61 -19.42 -43.87
N VAL A 5 -39.57 -18.13 -44.27
CA VAL A 5 -40.65 -17.16 -44.63
C VAL A 5 -41.49 -16.77 -43.38
N THR A 6 -41.85 -15.53 -42.99
CA THR A 6 -41.69 -14.13 -43.45
C THR A 6 -42.49 -13.23 -42.47
N THR A 7 -42.18 -11.92 -42.36
CA THR A 7 -43.08 -10.72 -42.47
C THR A 7 -42.30 -9.45 -42.03
N LEU A 8 -41.79 -8.59 -42.93
CA LEU A 8 -42.42 -7.40 -43.60
C LEU A 8 -42.75 -6.23 -42.61
N VAL A 9 -42.55 -4.92 -42.86
CA VAL A 9 -42.08 -4.10 -44.00
C VAL A 9 -42.02 -2.58 -43.61
N MET A 10 -41.40 -1.75 -44.49
CA MET A 10 -41.43 -0.26 -44.69
C MET A 10 -40.23 0.56 -44.15
N LEU A 11 -39.26 1.01 -44.99
CA LEU A 11 -39.23 2.14 -45.98
C LEU A 11 -39.32 3.53 -45.31
N ALA A 12 -38.53 4.59 -45.60
CA ALA A 12 -37.52 4.93 -46.62
C ALA A 12 -36.72 6.18 -46.10
N LEU A 13 -35.40 6.30 -46.32
CA LEU A 13 -34.69 7.21 -47.26
C LEU A 13 -35.25 8.66 -47.29
N ILE A 14 -34.51 9.76 -47.13
CA ILE A 14 -33.35 10.27 -47.91
C ILE A 14 -32.62 11.37 -47.08
N GLY A 15 -31.29 11.46 -47.18
CA GLY A 15 -30.52 12.62 -46.69
C GLY A 15 -29.00 12.42 -46.75
N SER A 16 -28.43 12.56 -47.95
CA SER A 16 -27.02 12.40 -48.27
C SER A 16 -26.13 13.60 -47.88
N ALA A 17 -24.87 13.26 -47.57
CA ALA A 17 -23.62 14.00 -47.81
C ALA A 17 -23.19 15.11 -46.80
N LEU A 18 -22.37 14.70 -45.82
CA LEU A 18 -21.12 15.41 -45.48
C LEU A 18 -20.02 14.36 -45.25
N ALA A 19 -18.89 14.55 -45.93
CA ALA A 19 -17.78 13.62 -45.99
C ALA A 19 -17.13 13.38 -44.61
N GLN A 20 -17.03 12.10 -44.23
CA GLN A 20 -16.10 11.65 -43.19
C GLN A 20 -14.68 11.55 -43.78
N PRO A 21 -13.62 11.97 -43.05
CA PRO A 21 -12.30 11.40 -43.25
C PRO A 21 -12.13 10.17 -42.34
N SER A 22 -12.06 9.03 -43.02
CA SER A 22 -11.34 7.79 -42.68
C SER A 22 -10.70 7.66 -41.29
N THR A 23 -11.29 6.76 -40.51
CA THR A 23 -10.61 6.03 -39.42
C THR A 23 -9.51 5.13 -40.02
N THR A 24 -8.25 5.54 -39.84
CA THR A 24 -7.08 4.66 -40.01
C THR A 24 -6.34 4.56 -38.69
N SER A 25 -5.94 3.34 -38.35
CA SER A 25 -5.05 3.04 -37.24
C SER A 25 -3.69 3.71 -37.41
N SER A 26 -3.11 4.25 -36.34
CA SER A 26 -1.65 4.32 -36.20
C SER A 26 -1.22 4.20 -34.74
N LYS A 27 -0.29 3.26 -34.50
CA LYS A 27 0.70 3.28 -33.42
C LYS A 27 1.28 4.70 -33.27
N GLU A 28 1.47 5.21 -32.05
CA GLU A 28 2.40 6.34 -31.81
C GLU A 28 2.74 6.55 -30.33
N THR A 29 3.60 5.70 -29.78
CA THR A 29 4.57 6.12 -28.76
C THR A 29 5.84 6.57 -29.50
N LYS A 30 5.84 7.83 -29.97
CA LYS A 30 6.99 8.69 -30.37
C LYS A 30 6.55 9.80 -31.35
N ARG A 31 5.46 10.54 -31.08
CA ARG A 31 5.31 11.84 -31.77
C ARG A 31 6.27 12.83 -31.12
N ASP A 32 7.35 13.16 -31.83
CA ASP A 32 8.05 14.41 -31.59
C ASP A 32 7.06 15.56 -31.85
N ILE A 33 7.13 16.61 -31.03
CA ILE A 33 6.26 17.77 -31.22
C ILE A 33 6.76 18.47 -32.49
N ALA A 34 6.12 18.20 -33.63
CA ALA A 34 6.60 18.56 -34.97
C ALA A 34 6.86 20.06 -35.13
N PHE A 35 6.13 20.89 -34.39
CA PHE A 35 6.28 22.34 -34.38
C PHE A 35 7.36 22.86 -33.41
N GLY A 36 8.12 21.99 -32.74
CA GLY A 36 9.19 22.38 -31.83
C GLY A 36 10.57 21.85 -32.22
N THR A 37 11.50 21.92 -31.26
CA THR A 37 12.91 21.56 -31.49
C THR A 37 13.17 20.05 -31.45
N VAL A 38 14.28 19.66 -32.07
CA VAL A 38 14.84 18.30 -32.08
C VAL A 38 15.62 17.94 -30.80
N VAL A 39 15.69 18.81 -29.79
CA VAL A 39 16.42 18.53 -28.55
C VAL A 39 15.85 17.28 -27.88
N ASN A 40 16.71 16.32 -27.53
CA ASN A 40 16.29 15.17 -26.76
C ASN A 40 16.12 15.57 -25.29
N PRO A 41 14.91 15.45 -24.71
CA PRO A 41 14.66 15.94 -23.36
C PRO A 41 15.47 15.21 -22.28
N LYS A 42 15.78 13.92 -22.46
CA LYS A 42 16.58 13.16 -21.48
C LYS A 42 18.05 13.58 -21.48
N GLU A 43 18.63 13.73 -22.67
CA GLU A 43 20.02 14.18 -22.81
C GLU A 43 20.18 15.63 -22.33
N GLN A 44 19.21 16.50 -22.64
CA GLN A 44 19.25 17.88 -22.16
C GLN A 44 19.19 17.94 -20.64
N VAL A 45 18.29 17.22 -19.98
CA VAL A 45 18.23 17.18 -18.50
C VAL A 45 19.54 16.67 -17.89
N LYS A 46 20.15 15.65 -18.49
CA LYS A 46 21.44 15.13 -18.05
C LYS A 46 22.55 16.17 -18.19
N ALA A 47 22.61 16.87 -19.32
CA ALA A 47 23.58 17.94 -19.57
C ALA A 47 23.38 19.12 -18.60
N SER A 48 22.14 19.57 -18.40
CA SER A 48 21.81 20.65 -17.46
C SER A 48 22.16 20.31 -16.01
N ARG A 49 21.93 19.07 -15.56
CA ARG A 49 22.35 18.62 -14.21
C ARG A 49 23.86 18.61 -14.03
N LYS A 50 24.60 18.22 -15.08
CA LYS A 50 26.06 18.26 -15.06
C LYS A 50 26.55 19.71 -14.96
N LEU A 51 26.04 20.59 -15.82
CA LEU A 51 26.35 22.02 -15.81
C LEU A 51 26.02 22.66 -14.44
N ALA A 52 24.86 22.33 -13.87
CA ALA A 52 24.45 22.85 -12.57
C ALA A 52 25.41 22.46 -11.42
N LYS A 53 25.96 21.23 -11.46
CA LYS A 53 26.96 20.78 -10.50
C LYS A 53 28.31 21.48 -10.69
N GLU A 54 28.72 21.69 -11.94
CA GLU A 54 29.98 22.38 -12.28
C GLU A 54 29.95 23.86 -11.87
N LEU A 55 28.79 24.51 -12.00
CA LEU A 55 28.60 25.92 -11.62
C LEU A 55 28.24 26.12 -10.14
N ALA A 56 28.04 25.04 -9.38
CA ALA A 56 27.68 25.12 -7.97
C ALA A 56 28.81 25.76 -7.15
N LYS A 57 28.47 26.76 -6.33
CA LYS A 57 29.42 27.41 -5.40
C LYS A 57 28.90 27.37 -3.96
N PRO A 58 28.80 26.18 -3.32
CA PRO A 58 28.38 26.08 -1.93
C PRO A 58 29.32 26.92 -1.04
N GLY A 59 28.76 27.93 -0.35
CA GLY A 59 29.52 28.84 0.51
C GLY A 59 29.70 30.26 -0.04
N SER A 60 29.28 30.56 -1.28
CA SER A 60 29.19 31.96 -1.72
C SER A 60 28.07 32.69 -0.96
N ALA A 61 28.20 34.01 -0.79
CA ALA A 61 27.16 34.84 -0.16
C ALA A 61 25.80 34.80 -0.89
N THR A 62 25.79 34.38 -2.16
CA THR A 62 24.60 34.24 -3.00
C THR A 62 24.00 32.84 -2.99
N TRP A 63 24.74 31.82 -2.53
CA TRP A 63 24.24 30.43 -2.49
C TRP A 63 23.09 30.31 -1.50
N ARG A 64 21.90 29.93 -2.01
CA ARG A 64 20.65 29.89 -1.24
C ARG A 64 20.22 31.26 -0.69
N GLY A 65 20.54 32.34 -1.40
CA GLY A 65 20.07 33.69 -1.06
C GLY A 65 18.54 33.79 -1.04
N ARG A 66 17.99 34.69 -0.20
CA ARG A 66 16.54 34.97 -0.13
C ARG A 66 16.17 36.23 -0.93
N GLY A 67 14.88 36.42 -1.19
CA GLY A 67 14.36 37.60 -1.87
C GLY A 67 14.54 37.58 -3.39
N ASP A 68 14.26 38.73 -4.02
CA ASP A 68 14.34 38.97 -5.46
C ASP A 68 15.79 39.16 -5.91
N GLN A 69 16.28 38.25 -6.76
CA GLN A 69 17.68 38.18 -7.18
C GLN A 69 17.79 38.12 -8.69
N LYS A 70 18.52 39.07 -9.28
CA LYS A 70 18.99 39.00 -10.66
C LYS A 70 20.32 38.26 -10.72
N ARG A 71 20.36 37.19 -11.52
CA ARG A 71 21.49 36.27 -11.60
C ARG A 71 21.91 36.07 -13.05
N TYR A 72 23.14 35.60 -13.21
CA TYR A 72 23.73 35.28 -14.50
C TYR A 72 24.40 33.93 -14.41
N TYR A 73 24.33 33.14 -15.48
CA TYR A 73 25.19 31.98 -15.65
C TYR A 73 25.81 32.01 -17.04
N HIS A 74 27.03 31.49 -17.16
CA HIS A 74 27.64 31.32 -18.46
C HIS A 74 26.97 30.15 -19.18
N PHE A 75 26.32 30.40 -20.32
CA PHE A 75 25.65 29.38 -21.13
C PHE A 75 26.61 28.85 -22.20
N PRO A 76 27.19 27.65 -22.05
CA PRO A 76 28.29 27.20 -22.89
C PRO A 76 27.91 27.06 -24.37
N ASP A 77 26.70 26.56 -24.66
CA ASP A 77 26.25 26.34 -26.04
C ASP A 77 26.04 27.64 -26.84
N ALA A 78 25.84 28.76 -26.15
CA ALA A 78 25.73 30.09 -26.75
C ALA A 78 26.98 30.96 -26.53
N ASN A 79 27.96 30.46 -25.76
CA ASN A 79 29.17 31.15 -25.33
C ASN A 79 28.91 32.59 -24.85
N THR A 80 27.92 32.76 -23.98
CA THR A 80 27.52 34.07 -23.46
C THR A 80 26.94 33.91 -22.06
N ASP A 81 27.03 34.96 -21.25
CA ASP A 81 26.32 35.01 -19.99
C ASP A 81 24.84 35.31 -20.23
N VAL A 82 23.97 34.55 -19.58
CA VAL A 82 22.52 34.65 -19.73
C VAL A 82 21.88 35.01 -18.38
N PRO A 83 21.07 36.07 -18.33
CA PRO A 83 20.38 36.46 -17.12
C PRO A 83 19.19 35.53 -16.82
N TYR A 84 18.89 35.39 -15.53
CA TYR A 84 17.64 34.81 -15.03
C TYR A 84 17.30 35.46 -13.69
N ARG A 85 16.01 35.47 -13.33
CA ARG A 85 15.54 35.96 -12.03
C ARG A 85 15.12 34.80 -11.14
N VAL A 86 15.50 34.89 -9.87
CA VAL A 86 15.07 33.98 -8.81
C VAL A 86 14.50 34.83 -7.68
N CYS A 87 13.23 34.62 -7.34
CA CYS A 87 12.62 35.25 -6.18
C CYS A 87 12.29 34.15 -5.16
N VAL A 88 13.01 34.18 -4.04
CA VAL A 88 12.83 33.22 -2.95
C VAL A 88 12.00 33.88 -1.85
N PRO A 89 10.93 33.23 -1.36
CA PRO A 89 10.08 33.81 -0.33
C PRO A 89 10.88 34.31 0.88
N SER A 90 10.58 35.52 1.32
CA SER A 90 11.16 36.17 2.50
C SER A 90 10.95 35.34 3.77
N SER A 91 9.83 34.61 3.82
CA SER A 91 9.43 33.70 4.89
C SER A 91 10.17 32.36 4.90
N TRP A 92 10.97 32.05 3.88
CA TRP A 92 11.70 30.77 3.82
C TRP A 92 12.73 30.67 4.94
N ASP A 93 12.72 29.56 5.67
CA ASP A 93 13.58 29.30 6.84
C ASP A 93 15.04 28.97 6.48
N GLY A 94 15.37 28.86 5.18
CA GLY A 94 16.68 28.46 4.67
C GLY A 94 16.91 26.95 4.58
N LYS A 95 15.92 26.12 4.93
CA LYS A 95 16.04 24.65 5.01
C LYS A 95 14.88 23.90 4.36
N SER A 96 13.65 24.37 4.54
CA SER A 96 12.42 23.72 4.07
C SER A 96 12.39 23.57 2.56
N LYS A 97 11.77 22.49 2.06
CA LYS A 97 11.58 22.34 0.62
C LYS A 97 10.61 23.39 0.09
N LEU A 98 10.97 24.07 -1.00
CA LEU A 98 10.14 25.10 -1.63
C LEU A 98 9.41 24.52 -2.86
N PRO A 99 8.11 24.80 -3.05
CA PRO A 99 7.48 24.62 -4.35
C PRO A 99 8.00 25.69 -5.31
N LEU A 100 8.06 25.37 -6.61
CA LEU A 100 8.66 26.24 -7.62
C LEU A 100 7.65 26.59 -8.71
N VAL A 101 7.57 27.88 -9.06
CA VAL A 101 6.86 28.35 -10.25
C VAL A 101 7.89 28.81 -11.27
N MET A 102 7.89 28.19 -12.45
CA MET A 102 8.64 28.62 -13.62
C MET A 102 7.75 29.53 -14.46
N PHE A 103 8.14 30.79 -14.62
CA PHE A 103 7.40 31.79 -15.39
C PHE A 103 8.11 32.12 -16.70
N LEU A 104 7.41 32.00 -17.82
CA LEU A 104 7.93 32.32 -19.16
C LEU A 104 7.31 33.62 -19.67
N HIS A 105 8.15 34.60 -20.03
CA HIS A 105 7.69 35.91 -20.47
C HIS A 105 7.16 35.91 -21.91
N GLY A 106 6.37 36.92 -22.24
CA GLY A 106 5.89 37.17 -23.60
C GLY A 106 7.00 37.65 -24.55
N GLY A 107 6.67 37.75 -25.84
CA GLY A 107 7.57 38.37 -26.82
C GLY A 107 7.87 39.82 -26.45
N TRP A 108 9.06 40.31 -26.81
CA TRP A 108 9.56 41.66 -26.51
C TRP A 108 9.83 41.97 -25.04
N ASN A 109 9.65 40.98 -24.15
CA ASN A 109 9.98 41.07 -22.74
C ASN A 109 11.26 40.25 -22.45
N ASP A 110 11.76 40.38 -21.23
CA ASP A 110 12.92 39.66 -20.70
C ASP A 110 12.61 38.96 -19.37
N GLU A 111 13.62 38.39 -18.73
CA GLU A 111 13.49 37.66 -17.47
C GLU A 111 12.96 38.52 -16.31
N SER A 112 13.05 39.85 -16.43
CA SER A 112 12.73 40.84 -15.39
C SER A 112 11.41 41.57 -15.63
N SER A 113 10.96 41.68 -16.87
CA SER A 113 9.86 42.56 -17.30
C SER A 113 8.57 42.36 -16.49
N TYR A 114 8.03 41.14 -16.40
CA TYR A 114 6.82 40.86 -15.63
C TYR A 114 7.02 40.90 -14.11
N LEU A 115 8.26 40.71 -13.66
CA LEU A 115 8.60 40.70 -12.23
C LEU A 115 8.72 42.13 -11.69
N ASP A 116 9.12 43.09 -12.53
CA ASP A 116 9.28 44.49 -12.15
C ASP A 116 8.03 45.34 -12.49
N GLN A 117 7.11 44.84 -13.32
CA GLN A 117 5.83 45.48 -13.65
C GLN A 117 4.77 45.36 -12.54
N ASN A 118 3.73 46.21 -12.65
CA ASN A 118 2.57 46.25 -11.77
C ASN A 118 2.94 46.26 -10.27
N ASP A 119 3.87 47.15 -9.90
CA ASP A 119 4.38 47.25 -8.53
C ASP A 119 4.88 45.90 -7.99
N LYS A 120 5.64 45.19 -8.83
CA LYS A 120 6.19 43.85 -8.55
C LYS A 120 5.14 42.81 -8.14
N GLN A 121 3.91 42.89 -8.67
CA GLN A 121 2.80 42.01 -8.27
C GLN A 121 3.18 40.52 -8.35
N LEU A 122 3.85 40.08 -9.42
CA LEU A 122 4.24 38.68 -9.58
C LEU A 122 5.21 38.22 -8.48
N VAL A 123 6.17 39.06 -8.09
CA VAL A 123 7.09 38.79 -6.97
C VAL A 123 6.34 38.78 -5.64
N LYS A 124 5.43 39.74 -5.42
CA LYS A 124 4.60 39.83 -4.20
C LYS A 124 3.67 38.62 -4.06
N LEU A 125 3.06 38.15 -5.14
CA LEU A 125 2.25 36.94 -5.15
C LEU A 125 3.11 35.70 -4.88
N ALA A 126 4.28 35.56 -5.51
CA ALA A 126 5.18 34.47 -5.20
C ALA A 126 5.62 34.46 -3.73
N ASP A 127 5.90 35.62 -3.14
CA ASP A 127 6.23 35.76 -1.72
C ASP A 127 5.04 35.43 -0.80
N GLN A 128 3.87 36.02 -1.07
CA GLN A 128 2.62 35.80 -0.33
C GLN A 128 2.22 34.33 -0.32
N TYR A 129 2.27 33.68 -1.48
CA TYR A 129 1.92 32.27 -1.63
C TYR A 129 3.11 31.36 -1.31
N GLY A 130 4.30 31.88 -0.99
CA GLY A 130 5.46 31.08 -0.59
C GLY A 130 5.98 30.13 -1.67
N PHE A 131 6.04 30.59 -2.93
CA PHE A 131 6.66 29.90 -4.05
C PHE A 131 8.04 30.46 -4.36
N LEU A 132 9.00 29.57 -4.65
CA LEU A 132 10.22 29.97 -5.33
C LEU A 132 9.88 30.27 -6.79
N LEU A 133 9.92 31.54 -7.18
CA LEU A 133 9.66 31.97 -8.54
C LEU A 133 10.96 32.02 -9.33
N VAL A 134 10.95 31.40 -10.52
CA VAL A 134 12.07 31.43 -11.46
C VAL A 134 11.59 31.94 -12.81
N SER A 135 12.31 32.90 -13.36
CA SER A 135 12.05 33.46 -14.69
C SER A 135 13.36 33.40 -15.49
N PRO A 136 13.50 32.47 -16.47
CA PRO A 136 14.63 32.45 -17.38
C PRO A 136 14.46 33.52 -18.48
N LEU A 137 15.56 33.94 -19.11
CA LEU A 137 15.49 34.72 -20.34
C LEU A 137 14.93 33.88 -21.51
N GLY A 138 15.22 32.57 -21.55
CA GLY A 138 14.92 31.75 -22.73
C GLY A 138 15.75 32.16 -23.94
N TYR A 139 16.97 32.64 -23.71
CA TYR A 139 17.89 33.15 -24.72
C TYR A 139 17.25 34.20 -25.67
N LYS A 140 16.99 33.84 -26.94
CA LYS A 140 16.53 34.76 -28.00
C LYS A 140 15.35 34.21 -28.80
N GLY A 141 14.68 33.17 -28.30
CA GLY A 141 13.64 32.45 -29.02
C GLY A 141 12.45 32.11 -28.14
N ALA A 142 11.55 31.29 -28.67
CA ALA A 142 10.23 31.03 -28.09
C ALA A 142 10.20 29.72 -27.28
N TYR A 143 11.21 29.51 -26.45
CA TYR A 143 11.31 28.36 -25.52
C TYR A 143 11.16 26.98 -26.19
N GLY A 144 11.49 26.90 -27.48
CA GLY A 144 11.37 25.69 -28.28
C GLY A 144 10.06 25.49 -29.05
N ASN A 145 9.07 26.39 -28.90
CA ASN A 145 7.84 26.39 -29.70
C ASN A 145 7.98 27.31 -30.93
N SER A 146 7.71 26.81 -32.13
CA SER A 146 7.75 27.64 -33.35
C SER A 146 6.40 28.31 -33.67
N LEU A 147 5.31 27.91 -33.04
CA LEU A 147 3.98 28.49 -33.26
C LEU A 147 3.81 29.80 -32.48
N ARG A 148 3.14 30.76 -33.12
CA ARG A 148 2.86 32.11 -32.64
C ARG A 148 1.75 32.73 -33.47
N LEU A 149 1.13 33.81 -32.98
CA LEU A 149 0.06 34.50 -33.69
C LEU A 149 0.42 34.77 -35.16
N PRO A 150 -0.50 34.51 -36.11
CA PRO A 150 -1.89 34.07 -35.92
C PRO A 150 -2.09 32.54 -35.79
N ALA A 151 -1.04 31.73 -35.71
CA ALA A 151 -1.12 30.26 -35.59
C ALA A 151 -1.54 29.80 -34.19
N VAL A 152 -2.85 29.74 -33.98
CA VAL A 152 -3.51 29.28 -32.73
C VAL A 152 -4.26 27.97 -32.94
N TYR A 153 -4.65 27.31 -31.85
CA TYR A 153 -5.53 26.16 -31.88
C TYR A 153 -6.79 26.43 -32.73
N GLY A 154 -7.18 25.46 -33.57
CA GLY A 154 -8.30 25.61 -34.50
C GLY A 154 -7.93 26.27 -35.85
N ARG A 155 -6.67 26.69 -36.06
CA ARG A 155 -6.21 27.30 -37.32
C ARG A 155 -5.02 26.54 -37.94
N PRO A 156 -5.23 25.34 -38.51
CA PRO A 156 -4.15 24.52 -39.06
C PRO A 156 -3.42 25.16 -40.25
N ASP A 157 -4.09 25.96 -41.08
CA ASP A 157 -3.48 26.62 -42.24
C ASP A 157 -2.49 27.72 -41.83
N GLU A 158 -2.85 28.51 -40.81
CA GLU A 158 -1.94 29.51 -40.23
C GLU A 158 -0.73 28.83 -39.56
N ALA A 159 -0.96 27.70 -38.88
CA ALA A 159 0.13 26.89 -38.32
C ALA A 159 1.07 26.37 -39.42
N ALA A 160 0.54 25.84 -40.51
CA ALA A 160 1.34 25.38 -41.64
C ALA A 160 2.18 26.51 -42.27
N LYS A 161 1.60 27.71 -42.39
CA LYS A 161 2.31 28.91 -42.88
C LYS A 161 3.45 29.33 -41.95
N VAL A 162 3.21 29.39 -40.64
CA VAL A 162 4.27 29.72 -39.66
C VAL A 162 5.39 28.66 -39.68
N LEU A 163 5.04 27.39 -39.88
CA LEU A 163 6.01 26.30 -39.96
C LEU A 163 6.82 26.29 -41.27
N SER A 164 6.25 26.73 -42.40
CA SER A 164 6.98 26.84 -43.66
C SER A 164 8.00 27.98 -43.67
N GLU A 165 7.86 28.96 -42.78
CA GLU A 165 8.80 30.07 -42.58
C GLU A 165 9.94 29.74 -41.58
N ARG A 166 10.10 28.47 -41.18
CA ARG A 166 11.23 28.02 -40.37
C ARG A 166 12.53 28.11 -41.16
N THR A 167 13.56 28.61 -40.51
CA THR A 167 14.92 28.69 -41.05
C THR A 167 15.88 28.03 -40.08
N ALA A 168 17.02 27.53 -40.57
CA ALA A 168 18.05 26.92 -39.72
C ALA A 168 18.49 27.86 -38.57
N GLN A 169 18.53 29.17 -38.82
CA GLN A 169 18.84 30.18 -37.81
C GLN A 169 17.76 30.28 -36.73
N ARG A 170 16.47 30.31 -37.11
CA ARG A 170 15.34 30.32 -36.16
C ARG A 170 15.29 29.05 -35.34
N ASP A 171 15.51 27.90 -35.97
CA ASP A 171 15.54 26.60 -35.29
C ASP A 171 16.71 26.50 -34.30
N SER A 172 17.91 26.94 -34.70
CA SER A 172 19.08 27.01 -33.80
C SER A 172 18.82 27.91 -32.60
N THR A 173 18.16 29.05 -32.83
CA THR A 173 17.78 29.98 -31.76
C THR A 173 16.77 29.33 -30.80
N ASN A 174 15.75 28.63 -31.31
CA ASN A 174 14.77 27.93 -30.49
C ASN A 174 15.37 26.76 -29.70
N ILE A 175 16.36 26.05 -30.27
CA ILE A 175 17.14 25.03 -29.56
C ILE A 175 17.84 25.64 -28.34
N LEU A 176 18.60 26.73 -28.54
CA LEU A 176 19.27 27.42 -27.43
C LEU A 176 18.27 27.93 -26.38
N SER A 177 17.10 28.38 -26.82
CA SER A 177 16.05 28.88 -25.93
C SER A 177 15.43 27.79 -25.07
N GLU A 178 15.15 26.61 -25.63
CA GLU A 178 14.70 25.45 -24.85
C GLU A 178 15.76 25.01 -23.83
N LYS A 179 17.02 24.93 -24.27
CA LYS A 179 18.13 24.53 -23.41
C LYS A 179 18.33 25.49 -22.24
N ASP A 180 18.22 26.79 -22.47
CA ASP A 180 18.34 27.82 -21.44
C ASP A 180 17.32 27.62 -20.31
N VAL A 181 16.05 27.39 -20.63
CA VAL A 181 14.99 27.15 -19.64
C VAL A 181 15.34 25.94 -18.75
N ILE A 182 15.78 24.83 -19.35
CA ILE A 182 16.11 23.61 -18.60
C ILE A 182 17.43 23.75 -17.82
N ASN A 183 18.41 24.50 -18.34
CA ASN A 183 19.63 24.84 -17.61
C ASN A 183 19.32 25.66 -16.36
N VAL A 184 18.56 26.74 -16.50
CA VAL A 184 18.13 27.58 -15.37
C VAL A 184 17.33 26.77 -14.36
N LEU A 185 16.44 25.89 -14.82
CA LEU A 185 15.69 25.01 -13.92
C LEU A 185 16.62 24.13 -13.08
N GLU A 186 17.52 23.36 -13.70
CA GLU A 186 18.40 22.47 -12.96
C GLU A 186 19.46 23.22 -12.13
N LEU A 187 19.86 24.44 -12.50
CA LEU A 187 20.67 25.32 -11.65
C LEU A 187 19.95 25.61 -10.32
N VAL A 188 18.68 26.01 -10.38
CA VAL A 188 17.88 26.30 -9.19
C VAL A 188 17.60 25.01 -8.39
N LEU A 189 17.28 23.90 -9.05
CA LEU A 189 17.04 22.61 -8.40
C LEU A 189 18.29 22.00 -7.73
N ASN A 190 19.49 22.38 -8.18
CA ASN A 190 20.74 21.97 -7.56
C ASN A 190 21.12 22.86 -6.37
N GLU A 191 20.74 24.14 -6.39
CA GLU A 191 21.06 25.10 -5.33
C GLU A 191 20.08 25.06 -4.15
N TYR A 192 18.78 25.12 -4.44
CA TYR A 192 17.73 25.21 -3.45
C TYR A 192 17.12 23.83 -3.17
N PRO A 193 16.70 23.55 -1.92
CA PRO A 193 15.87 22.39 -1.64
C PRO A 193 14.49 22.62 -2.25
N VAL A 194 14.31 22.27 -3.52
CA VAL A 194 13.01 22.38 -4.20
C VAL A 194 12.27 21.04 -4.08
N ASP A 195 10.97 21.10 -3.80
CA ASP A 195 10.12 19.93 -3.87
C ASP A 195 9.87 19.55 -5.34
N ARG A 196 10.49 18.44 -5.78
CA ARG A 196 10.43 18.00 -7.18
C ARG A 196 9.05 17.49 -7.62
N GLU A 197 8.10 17.37 -6.70
CA GLU A 197 6.70 17.06 -7.02
C GLU A 197 5.82 18.32 -7.15
N GLN A 198 6.39 19.50 -6.88
CA GLN A 198 5.69 20.78 -6.84
C GLN A 198 6.34 21.82 -7.74
N LEU A 199 6.62 21.44 -8.99
CA LEU A 199 7.00 22.39 -10.03
C LEU A 199 5.79 22.74 -10.89
N PHE A 200 5.58 24.03 -11.07
CA PHE A 200 4.48 24.60 -11.83
C PHE A 200 5.04 25.41 -13.00
N LEU A 201 4.37 25.38 -14.15
CA LEU A 201 4.80 26.11 -15.35
C LEU A 201 3.69 27.03 -15.83
N THR A 202 4.01 28.31 -16.00
CA THR A 202 3.09 29.32 -16.54
C THR A 202 3.83 30.28 -17.45
N GLY A 203 3.10 30.99 -18.29
CA GLY A 203 3.66 32.02 -19.14
C GLY A 203 2.60 32.71 -19.99
N HIS A 204 2.94 33.89 -20.49
CA HIS A 204 2.04 34.73 -21.28
C HIS A 204 2.47 34.78 -22.74
N SER A 205 1.52 34.77 -23.68
CA SER A 205 1.78 34.97 -25.11
C SER A 205 2.81 33.95 -25.63
N MET A 206 3.99 34.39 -26.09
CA MET A 206 5.12 33.52 -26.43
C MET A 206 5.45 32.50 -25.32
N GLY A 207 5.42 32.93 -24.05
CA GLY A 207 5.61 32.08 -22.88
C GLY A 207 4.47 31.09 -22.63
N SER A 208 3.25 31.38 -23.07
CA SER A 208 2.15 30.41 -23.09
C SER A 208 2.43 29.30 -24.11
N GLY A 209 2.97 29.65 -25.29
CA GLY A 209 3.47 28.66 -26.24
C GLY A 209 4.58 27.78 -25.66
N GLY A 210 5.53 28.38 -24.93
CA GLY A 210 6.54 27.64 -24.17
C GLY A 210 5.95 26.73 -23.10
N THR A 211 4.90 27.19 -22.39
CA THR A 211 4.18 26.43 -21.37
C THR A 211 3.57 25.16 -21.94
N TRP A 212 2.89 25.26 -23.09
CA TRP A 212 2.38 24.08 -23.80
C TRP A 212 3.50 23.17 -24.28
N TYR A 213 4.53 23.73 -24.92
CA TYR A 213 5.60 22.93 -25.52
C TYR A 213 6.42 22.17 -24.47
N LEU A 214 6.99 22.89 -23.50
CA LEU A 214 7.82 22.31 -22.43
C LEU A 214 6.98 21.50 -21.45
N GLY A 215 5.72 21.89 -21.24
CA GLY A 215 4.75 21.16 -20.42
C GLY A 215 4.56 19.71 -20.89
N ALA A 216 4.45 19.49 -22.20
CA ALA A 216 4.34 18.14 -22.74
C ALA A 216 5.70 17.46 -22.98
N LYS A 217 6.70 18.19 -23.49
CA LYS A 217 8.02 17.62 -23.81
C LYS A 217 8.80 17.18 -22.57
N TYR A 218 8.66 17.93 -21.49
CA TYR A 218 9.28 17.66 -20.19
C TYR A 218 8.23 17.43 -19.09
N SER A 219 7.14 16.75 -19.45
CA SER A 219 5.99 16.46 -18.56
C SER A 219 6.36 15.84 -17.22
N GLN A 220 7.51 15.18 -17.11
CA GLN A 220 8.02 14.63 -15.86
C GLN A 220 8.38 15.69 -14.79
N TYR A 221 8.58 16.95 -15.17
CA TYR A 221 8.83 18.02 -14.18
C TYR A 221 7.53 18.56 -13.60
N TRP A 222 6.48 18.68 -14.42
CA TRP A 222 5.41 19.63 -14.14
C TRP A 222 4.24 18.96 -13.42
N LYS A 223 3.82 19.58 -12.32
CA LYS A 223 2.63 19.19 -11.57
C LYS A 223 1.35 19.74 -12.20
N ALA A 224 1.37 20.99 -12.66
CA ALA A 224 0.25 21.65 -13.34
C ALA A 224 0.77 22.77 -14.28
N LEU A 225 -0.06 23.14 -15.26
CA LEU A 225 0.24 24.19 -16.25
C LEU A 225 -0.78 25.32 -16.16
N ALA A 226 -0.35 26.57 -16.34
CA ALA A 226 -1.26 27.72 -16.44
C ALA A 226 -0.91 28.65 -17.62
N PRO A 227 -1.19 28.27 -18.87
CA PRO A 227 -0.94 29.08 -20.06
C PRO A 227 -1.89 30.29 -20.17
N MET A 228 -1.35 31.48 -20.46
CA MET A 228 -2.11 32.74 -20.58
C MET A 228 -2.01 33.35 -22.00
N SER A 229 -3.15 33.52 -22.68
CA SER A 229 -3.25 34.16 -24.01
C SER A 229 -2.26 33.62 -25.06
N GLY A 230 -2.26 32.30 -25.28
CA GLY A 230 -1.41 31.70 -26.29
C GLY A 230 -1.63 30.20 -26.46
N PRO A 231 -2.76 29.77 -27.05
CA PRO A 231 -3.05 28.38 -27.39
C PRO A 231 -2.24 27.97 -28.64
N PHE A 232 -0.91 28.16 -28.61
CA PHE A 232 0.02 27.94 -29.72
C PHE A 232 0.39 26.45 -29.84
N LEU A 233 -0.61 25.64 -30.17
CA LEU A 233 -0.48 24.20 -30.36
C LEU A 233 -1.38 23.73 -31.51
N GLN A 234 -0.99 22.65 -32.18
CA GLN A 234 -1.78 22.04 -33.25
C GLN A 234 -2.27 20.65 -32.82
N ALA A 235 -3.59 20.45 -32.80
CA ALA A 235 -4.23 19.26 -32.24
C ALA A 235 -3.66 17.93 -32.74
N SER A 236 -3.45 17.81 -34.05
CA SER A 236 -2.95 16.58 -34.68
C SER A 236 -1.47 16.30 -34.40
N MET A 237 -0.69 17.32 -34.04
CA MET A 237 0.77 17.24 -33.86
C MET A 237 1.20 17.29 -32.38
N TYR A 238 0.23 17.34 -31.46
CA TYR A 238 0.49 17.51 -30.05
C TYR A 238 0.32 16.18 -29.27
N PRO A 239 1.27 15.82 -28.38
CA PRO A 239 1.25 14.55 -27.64
C PRO A 239 0.36 14.66 -26.40
N TRP A 240 -0.95 14.70 -26.65
CA TRP A 240 -2.02 14.86 -25.67
C TRP A 240 -1.95 13.90 -24.48
N GLU A 241 -1.48 12.69 -24.70
CA GLU A 241 -1.31 11.66 -23.67
C GLU A 241 -0.36 12.08 -22.55
N ARG A 242 0.65 12.92 -22.84
CA ARG A 242 1.68 13.34 -21.87
C ARG A 242 1.14 14.29 -20.80
N ILE A 243 0.06 15.00 -21.09
CA ILE A 243 -0.56 15.96 -20.17
C ILE A 243 -1.99 15.59 -19.80
N ARG A 244 -2.48 14.40 -20.21
CA ARG A 244 -3.89 13.98 -20.06
C ARG A 244 -4.40 14.07 -18.62
N LYS A 245 -3.57 13.70 -17.65
CA LYS A 245 -3.90 13.72 -16.21
C LYS A 245 -3.44 15.02 -15.51
N MET A 246 -2.72 15.89 -16.21
CA MET A 246 -2.17 17.11 -15.63
C MET A 246 -3.27 18.17 -15.49
N PRO A 247 -3.43 18.81 -14.32
CA PRO A 247 -4.31 19.96 -14.16
C PRO A 247 -3.80 21.14 -15.01
N ILE A 248 -4.72 21.79 -15.74
CA ILE A 248 -4.39 22.88 -16.64
C ILE A 248 -5.36 24.06 -16.45
N PHE A 249 -4.82 25.27 -16.29
CA PHE A 249 -5.59 26.52 -16.19
C PHE A 249 -5.34 27.39 -17.40
N ILE A 250 -6.29 27.42 -18.33
CA ILE A 250 -6.22 28.24 -19.53
C ILE A 250 -6.86 29.59 -19.23
N SER A 251 -6.19 30.69 -19.55
CA SER A 251 -6.76 32.03 -19.37
C SER A 251 -6.56 32.94 -20.57
N GLU A 252 -7.47 33.90 -20.74
CA GLU A 252 -7.52 34.74 -21.93
C GLU A 252 -8.20 36.10 -21.69
N GLY A 253 -7.78 37.13 -22.43
CA GLY A 253 -8.44 38.44 -22.44
C GLY A 253 -9.60 38.50 -23.44
N THR A 254 -10.77 39.01 -23.03
CA THR A 254 -11.95 39.15 -23.93
C THR A 254 -11.70 40.10 -25.10
N LYS A 255 -10.71 41.01 -24.99
CA LYS A 255 -10.30 41.96 -26.02
C LYS A 255 -8.97 41.54 -26.67
N ALA A 256 -8.61 40.25 -26.64
CA ALA A 256 -7.44 39.68 -27.33
C ALA A 256 -7.85 39.01 -28.67
N PRO A 257 -8.10 39.78 -29.74
CA PRO A 257 -8.82 39.29 -30.92
C PRO A 257 -8.10 38.17 -31.69
N ALA A 258 -6.80 37.98 -31.47
CA ALA A 258 -5.99 37.02 -32.22
C ALA A 258 -5.94 35.61 -31.59
N SER A 259 -6.11 35.47 -30.26
CA SER A 259 -6.02 34.18 -29.55
C SER A 259 -7.32 33.73 -28.87
N LEU A 260 -8.26 34.65 -28.61
CA LEU A 260 -9.47 34.37 -27.82
C LEU A 260 -10.25 33.15 -28.30
N GLU A 261 -10.56 33.14 -29.59
CA GLU A 261 -11.35 32.06 -30.18
C GLU A 261 -10.61 30.71 -30.13
N GLY A 262 -9.29 30.72 -30.32
CA GLY A 262 -8.48 29.51 -30.19
C GLY A 262 -8.46 28.97 -28.76
N SER A 263 -8.41 29.85 -27.76
CA SER A 263 -8.43 29.47 -26.33
C SER A 263 -9.78 28.86 -25.93
N ARG A 264 -10.90 29.45 -26.40
CA ARG A 264 -12.25 28.89 -26.21
C ARG A 264 -12.39 27.50 -26.82
N GLN A 265 -11.97 27.35 -28.08
CA GLN A 265 -12.04 26.07 -28.80
C GLN A 265 -11.15 25.01 -28.12
N LEU A 266 -9.95 25.39 -27.70
CA LEU A 266 -9.04 24.48 -27.01
C LEU A 266 -9.64 24.00 -25.67
N ALA A 267 -10.09 24.93 -24.83
CA ALA A 267 -10.69 24.59 -23.54
C ALA A 267 -11.93 23.69 -23.70
N ALA A 268 -12.83 24.02 -24.64
CA ALA A 268 -14.01 23.21 -24.93
C ALA A 268 -13.65 21.81 -25.43
N TRP A 269 -12.68 21.71 -26.34
CA TRP A 269 -12.20 20.44 -26.85
C TRP A 269 -11.56 19.58 -25.75
N MET A 270 -10.69 20.17 -24.92
CA MET A 270 -10.03 19.47 -23.82
C MET A 270 -11.05 18.96 -22.80
N LYS A 271 -12.02 19.79 -22.40
CA LYS A 271 -13.09 19.38 -21.49
C LYS A 271 -13.92 18.22 -22.05
N SER A 272 -14.25 18.27 -23.34
CA SER A 272 -15.03 17.21 -24.01
C SER A 272 -14.23 15.90 -24.18
N ASN A 273 -12.90 15.95 -24.11
CA ASN A 273 -12.01 14.79 -24.23
C ASN A 273 -11.45 14.31 -22.87
N GLY A 274 -12.08 14.74 -21.76
CA GLY A 274 -11.81 14.24 -20.41
C GLY A 274 -10.52 14.76 -19.77
N PHE A 275 -10.03 15.93 -20.17
CA PHE A 275 -8.90 16.59 -19.50
C PHE A 275 -9.35 17.36 -18.25
N ASN A 276 -8.45 17.45 -17.27
CA ASN A 276 -8.64 18.31 -16.10
C ASN A 276 -8.27 19.76 -16.44
N VAL A 277 -9.22 20.51 -17.00
CA VAL A 277 -9.01 21.88 -17.48
C VAL A 277 -9.98 22.88 -16.83
N GLU A 278 -9.43 23.97 -16.29
CA GLU A 278 -10.14 25.18 -15.88
C GLU A 278 -9.91 26.26 -16.96
N TYR A 279 -10.95 27.01 -17.32
CA TYR A 279 -10.87 28.10 -18.31
C TYR A 279 -11.44 29.39 -17.74
N LYS A 280 -10.70 30.49 -17.87
CA LYS A 280 -11.13 31.81 -17.37
C LYS A 280 -10.85 32.93 -18.38
N GLU A 281 -11.87 33.74 -18.64
CA GLU A 281 -11.74 34.98 -19.41
C GLU A 281 -11.76 36.20 -18.48
N VAL A 282 -11.01 37.25 -18.81
CA VAL A 282 -11.01 38.54 -18.09
C VAL A 282 -11.22 39.70 -19.06
N ASP A 283 -11.91 40.76 -18.62
CA ASP A 283 -12.26 41.90 -19.49
C ASP A 283 -11.07 42.84 -19.76
N ALA A 284 -10.08 42.36 -20.49
CA ALA A 284 -8.87 43.09 -20.83
C ALA A 284 -8.34 42.71 -22.22
N ASP A 285 -7.43 43.53 -22.74
CA ASP A 285 -6.66 43.21 -23.94
C ASP A 285 -5.60 42.13 -23.68
N HIS A 286 -4.83 41.79 -24.72
CA HIS A 286 -3.82 40.73 -24.67
C HIS A 286 -2.81 40.90 -23.53
N GLY A 287 -2.36 42.14 -23.24
CA GLY A 287 -1.38 42.40 -22.18
C GLY A 287 -2.02 42.68 -20.83
N GLY A 288 -3.10 43.47 -20.82
CA GLY A 288 -3.80 43.90 -19.62
C GLY A 288 -4.46 42.76 -18.84
N MET A 289 -4.65 41.59 -19.45
CA MET A 289 -5.18 40.42 -18.77
C MET A 289 -4.24 39.83 -17.70
N VAL A 290 -2.92 39.99 -17.87
CA VAL A 290 -1.91 39.34 -17.02
C VAL A 290 -2.05 39.75 -15.55
N PRO A 291 -2.03 41.04 -15.17
CA PRO A 291 -2.16 41.42 -13.76
C PRO A 291 -3.52 41.03 -13.14
N LEU A 292 -4.56 40.85 -13.96
CA LEU A 292 -5.88 40.43 -13.51
C LEU A 292 -5.95 38.93 -13.22
N ILE A 293 -5.24 38.10 -14.00
CA ILE A 293 -5.28 36.64 -13.83
C ILE A 293 -4.23 36.12 -12.85
N LEU A 294 -3.12 36.84 -12.64
CA LEU A 294 -2.01 36.33 -11.82
C LEU A 294 -2.48 35.81 -10.45
N PRO A 295 -3.37 36.48 -9.70
CA PRO A 295 -3.92 35.91 -8.47
C PRO A 295 -4.58 34.53 -8.67
N ASP A 296 -5.42 34.38 -9.71
CA ASP A 296 -6.07 33.11 -10.02
C ASP A 296 -5.08 32.01 -10.43
N VAL A 297 -3.98 32.36 -11.11
CA VAL A 297 -2.92 31.41 -11.44
C VAL A 297 -2.24 30.88 -10.17
N PHE A 298 -1.94 31.76 -9.21
CA PHE A 298 -1.37 31.34 -7.91
C PHE A 298 -2.38 30.58 -7.05
N ASP A 299 -3.66 30.95 -7.07
CA ASP A 299 -4.73 30.18 -6.43
C ASP A 299 -4.84 28.79 -7.05
N PHE A 300 -4.86 28.69 -8.38
CA PHE A 300 -4.89 27.43 -9.11
C PHE A 300 -3.68 26.57 -8.76
N PHE A 301 -2.45 27.08 -8.85
CA PHE A 301 -1.27 26.33 -8.43
C PHE A 301 -1.33 25.94 -6.96
N THR A 302 -1.91 26.76 -6.09
CA THR A 302 -2.09 26.44 -4.66
C THR A 302 -3.07 25.29 -4.44
N LYS A 303 -4.08 25.10 -5.29
CA LYS A 303 -4.96 23.91 -5.27
C LYS A 303 -4.18 22.60 -5.49
N PHE A 304 -3.10 22.66 -6.28
CA PHE A 304 -2.28 21.50 -6.68
C PHE A 304 -0.90 21.45 -6.04
N ARG A 305 -0.50 22.52 -5.36
CA ARG A 305 0.52 22.51 -4.32
C ARG A 305 0.14 21.34 -3.44
N HIS A 306 1.11 20.52 -3.01
CA HIS A 306 0.85 19.84 -1.76
C HIS A 306 0.55 21.02 -0.84
N GLN A 307 -0.69 21.14 -0.36
CA GLN A 307 -0.91 21.91 0.85
C GLN A 307 0.24 21.51 1.79
N LYS A 308 0.53 22.29 2.82
CA LYS A 308 0.86 21.53 4.03
C LYS A 308 -0.35 20.63 4.29
N SER A 309 -0.37 19.45 3.65
CA SER A 309 -0.62 18.25 4.36
C SER A 309 0.16 18.47 5.65
N PRO A 310 -0.45 18.23 6.82
CA PRO A 310 0.38 17.63 7.86
C PRO A 310 1.19 16.61 7.14
N ALA A 311 2.49 16.70 7.25
CA ALA A 311 3.37 15.95 6.38
C ALA A 311 2.76 14.56 6.13
N LYS A 312 2.55 14.24 4.84
CA LYS A 312 1.66 13.13 4.42
C LYS A 312 2.13 11.89 5.17
N GLY A 313 1.35 11.51 6.18
CA GLY A 313 1.89 10.69 7.26
C GLY A 313 1.38 11.16 8.61
N GLN A 314 0.13 10.78 8.90
CA GLN A 314 -0.50 10.83 10.21
C GLN A 314 -0.82 12.22 10.76
N VAL A 315 -1.93 12.26 11.49
CA VAL A 315 -2.33 13.35 12.38
C VAL A 315 -1.22 13.75 13.36
N VAL A 316 -0.28 12.84 13.62
CA VAL A 316 0.94 13.00 14.41
C VAL A 316 1.88 14.10 13.86
N GLN A 317 1.93 14.34 12.53
CA GLN A 317 2.86 15.34 11.96
C GLN A 317 2.31 16.79 11.97
N GLN A 318 1.01 17.02 12.21
CA GLN A 318 0.46 18.36 12.54
C GLN A 318 0.17 18.56 14.02
N LEU A 319 -0.13 17.49 14.77
CA LEU A 319 -0.18 17.55 16.21
C LEU A 319 1.25 17.58 16.75
N VAL A 320 1.80 18.77 16.94
CA VAL A 320 3.04 18.89 17.69
C VAL A 320 2.68 19.03 19.16
N VAL A 321 2.89 17.93 19.89
CA VAL A 321 2.85 17.96 21.36
C VAL A 321 4.23 18.37 21.85
N GLN A 322 4.29 19.38 22.71
CA GLN A 322 5.50 19.81 23.38
C GLN A 322 5.47 19.38 24.84
N HIS A 323 6.62 18.91 25.30
CA HIS A 323 6.86 18.45 26.66
C HIS A 323 7.58 19.50 27.52
N ASP A 324 7.89 20.66 26.94
CA ASP A 324 8.48 21.82 27.60
C ASP A 324 7.47 23.00 27.69
N GLY A 325 7.64 23.84 28.71
CA GLY A 325 6.69 24.90 29.09
C GLY A 325 6.67 26.15 28.18
N SER A 326 6.99 26.03 26.89
CA SER A 326 7.29 27.17 26.01
C SER A 326 6.57 27.03 24.66
N PRO A 327 5.41 27.70 24.39
CA PRO A 327 5.10 29.14 24.52
C PRO A 327 3.65 29.49 25.03
N LYS A 328 3.35 30.79 25.26
CA LYS A 328 2.04 31.31 25.75
C LYS A 328 0.81 31.00 24.87
N THR A 329 0.99 30.53 23.64
CA THR A 329 -0.08 30.30 22.65
C THR A 329 -0.54 28.85 22.53
N ASN A 330 0.18 27.90 23.12
CA ASN A 330 -0.19 26.48 23.07
C ASN A 330 -1.39 26.16 23.96
N PHE A 331 -2.13 25.13 23.59
CA PHE A 331 -3.19 24.56 24.41
C PHE A 331 -2.60 23.70 25.54
N PRO A 332 -2.82 24.04 26.83
CA PRO A 332 -2.27 23.30 27.95
C PRO A 332 -3.18 22.12 28.31
N LEU A 333 -2.87 20.92 27.81
CA LEU A 333 -3.61 19.70 28.14
C LEU A 333 -3.33 19.27 29.59
N ALA A 334 -2.05 19.26 29.97
CA ALA A 334 -1.59 19.01 31.34
C ALA A 334 -0.37 19.87 31.66
N THR A 335 -0.41 20.63 32.75
CA THR A 335 0.70 21.48 33.19
C THR A 335 0.70 21.59 34.72
N ASP A 336 1.73 22.21 35.28
CA ASP A 336 1.80 22.55 36.72
C ASP A 336 0.63 23.42 37.20
N LYS A 337 0.00 24.18 36.28
CA LYS A 337 -1.15 25.04 36.55
C LYS A 337 -2.49 24.30 36.60
N GLY A 338 -2.50 23.01 36.24
CA GLY A 338 -3.69 22.17 36.20
C GLY A 338 -3.87 21.42 34.88
N LEU A 339 -4.98 20.68 34.81
CA LEU A 339 -5.40 19.87 33.67
C LEU A 339 -6.54 20.57 32.92
N ALA A 340 -6.57 20.42 31.59
CA ALA A 340 -7.76 20.77 30.82
C ALA A 340 -8.91 19.80 31.15
N THR A 341 -10.14 20.32 31.28
CA THR A 341 -11.32 19.45 31.44
C THR A 341 -11.67 18.76 30.13
N ILE A 342 -11.96 17.47 30.14
CA ILE A 342 -12.44 16.75 28.96
C ILE A 342 -13.97 16.77 28.99
N CYS A 343 -14.60 17.22 27.92
CA CYS A 343 -16.04 17.35 27.80
C CYS A 343 -16.57 16.57 26.60
N PHE A 344 -17.60 15.77 26.85
CA PHE A 344 -18.45 15.16 25.82
C PHE A 344 -19.91 15.55 26.08
N ASP A 345 -20.80 15.32 25.13
CA ASP A 345 -22.24 15.51 25.32
C ASP A 345 -22.90 14.18 25.70
N ALA A 346 -23.69 14.14 26.78
CA ALA A 346 -24.36 12.91 27.22
C ALA A 346 -25.40 12.39 26.20
N SER A 347 -25.85 13.24 25.27
CA SER A 347 -26.74 12.87 24.16
C SER A 347 -25.99 12.29 22.94
N ASP A 348 -24.66 12.32 22.94
CA ASP A 348 -23.83 11.72 21.90
C ASP A 348 -23.76 10.19 22.04
N ASP A 349 -23.21 9.52 21.03
CA ASP A 349 -23.11 8.06 20.98
C ASP A 349 -22.29 7.47 22.14
N VAL A 350 -22.69 6.31 22.66
CA VAL A 350 -21.99 5.62 23.77
C VAL A 350 -20.51 5.35 23.47
N SER A 351 -20.15 5.19 22.19
CA SER A 351 -18.75 5.05 21.77
C SER A 351 -17.95 6.34 21.93
N VAL A 352 -18.55 7.52 21.73
CA VAL A 352 -17.90 8.81 22.01
C VAL A 352 -17.64 8.96 23.51
N GLN A 353 -18.60 8.57 24.35
CA GLN A 353 -18.45 8.60 25.81
C GLN A 353 -17.33 7.67 26.27
N THR A 354 -17.29 6.46 25.69
CA THR A 354 -16.26 5.46 25.95
C THR A 354 -14.89 5.98 25.54
N THR A 355 -14.77 6.57 24.34
CA THR A 355 -13.52 7.14 23.84
C THR A 355 -13.06 8.34 24.67
N ALA A 356 -13.96 9.22 25.13
CA ALA A 356 -13.61 10.32 26.02
C ALA A 356 -13.06 9.84 27.37
N ARG A 357 -13.63 8.77 27.93
CA ARG A 357 -13.09 8.11 29.14
C ARG A 357 -11.70 7.52 28.89
N LEU A 358 -11.51 6.79 27.79
CA LEU A 358 -10.21 6.22 27.42
C LEU A 358 -9.16 7.32 27.22
N PHE A 359 -9.53 8.44 26.64
CA PHE A 359 -8.62 9.58 26.48
C PHE A 359 -8.21 10.20 27.83
N ALA A 360 -9.15 10.32 28.79
CA ALA A 360 -8.80 10.76 30.14
C ALA A 360 -7.81 9.79 30.82
N GLU A 361 -7.98 8.49 30.62
CA GLU A 361 -7.05 7.47 31.10
C GLU A 361 -5.71 7.49 30.36
N ASP A 362 -5.69 7.81 29.07
CA ASP A 362 -4.46 7.97 28.29
C ASP A 362 -3.65 9.18 28.79
N VAL A 363 -4.31 10.30 29.10
CA VAL A 363 -3.65 11.45 29.73
C VAL A 363 -3.14 11.09 31.14
N GLU A 364 -3.91 10.32 31.91
CA GLU A 364 -3.48 9.80 33.21
C GLU A 364 -2.25 8.89 33.08
N ARG A 365 -2.22 8.00 32.08
CA ARG A 365 -1.08 7.13 31.78
C ARG A 365 0.17 7.91 31.42
N VAL A 366 0.04 9.06 30.76
CA VAL A 366 1.20 9.88 30.37
C VAL A 366 1.65 10.82 31.49
N THR A 367 0.74 11.31 32.33
CA THR A 367 1.03 12.42 33.25
C THR A 367 0.93 12.07 34.74
N GLY A 368 0.43 10.87 35.06
CA GLY A 368 0.07 10.47 36.42
C GLY A 368 -1.14 11.20 36.99
N LYS A 369 -1.82 12.06 36.23
CA LYS A 369 -2.95 12.88 36.69
C LYS A 369 -4.15 12.72 35.77
N LYS A 370 -5.31 12.39 36.33
CA LYS A 370 -6.54 12.18 35.56
C LYS A 370 -7.32 13.48 35.33
N PRO A 371 -7.56 13.90 34.07
CA PRO A 371 -8.42 15.05 33.80
C PRO A 371 -9.86 14.80 34.23
N ALA A 372 -10.55 15.85 34.68
CA ALA A 372 -11.97 15.76 34.97
C ALA A 372 -12.76 15.53 33.68
N LEU A 373 -13.62 14.51 33.69
CA LEU A 373 -14.53 14.19 32.61
C LEU A 373 -15.92 14.77 32.92
N VAL A 374 -16.41 15.67 32.07
CA VAL A 374 -17.67 16.40 32.29
C VAL A 374 -18.61 16.28 31.08
N SER A 375 -19.91 16.41 31.33
CA SER A 375 -20.96 16.28 30.30
C SER A 375 -21.79 17.55 30.09
N SER A 376 -21.42 18.67 30.71
CA SER A 376 -22.18 19.92 30.63
C SER A 376 -21.28 21.15 30.49
N LYS A 377 -21.74 22.12 29.69
CA LYS A 377 -21.06 23.40 29.45
C LYS A 377 -20.72 24.18 30.73
N SER A 378 -21.58 24.11 31.74
CA SER A 378 -21.40 24.80 33.03
C SER A 378 -20.21 24.29 33.86
N LYS A 379 -19.69 23.11 33.54
CA LYS A 379 -18.57 22.47 34.25
C LYS A 379 -17.24 22.56 33.48
N LEU A 380 -17.20 23.30 32.37
CA LEU A 380 -15.97 23.52 31.62
C LEU A 380 -14.97 24.34 32.46
N GLY A 381 -13.72 23.88 32.48
CA GLY A 381 -12.62 24.64 33.07
C GLY A 381 -12.16 25.79 32.16
N THR A 382 -11.13 26.52 32.61
CA THR A 382 -10.48 27.58 31.82
C THR A 382 -9.93 27.07 30.49
N TYR A 383 -9.50 25.80 30.46
CA TYR A 383 -9.05 25.08 29.28
C TYR A 383 -9.85 23.79 29.15
N ALA A 384 -10.33 23.48 27.95
CA ALA A 384 -11.19 22.32 27.74
C ALA A 384 -10.87 21.55 26.46
N VAL A 385 -10.99 20.22 26.50
CA VAL A 385 -11.07 19.37 25.30
C VAL A 385 -12.54 19.07 25.06
N ILE A 386 -13.06 19.39 23.88
CA ILE A 386 -14.47 19.15 23.51
C ILE A 386 -14.50 18.04 22.46
N ILE A 387 -15.15 16.93 22.78
CA ILE A 387 -15.19 15.72 21.95
C ILE A 387 -16.64 15.44 21.57
N GLY A 388 -16.90 15.25 20.27
CA GLY A 388 -18.23 14.83 19.84
C GLY A 388 -18.44 14.69 18.34
N THR A 389 -19.61 14.16 17.99
CA THR A 389 -20.11 14.12 16.61
C THR A 389 -20.76 15.44 16.24
N ILE A 390 -20.63 15.84 14.97
CA ILE A 390 -21.23 17.08 14.47
C ILE A 390 -22.77 17.09 14.52
N GLU A 391 -23.42 15.93 14.56
CA GLU A 391 -24.88 15.84 14.52
C GLU A 391 -25.52 15.88 15.92
N LYS A 392 -24.84 15.34 16.94
CA LYS A 392 -25.44 15.12 18.27
C LYS A 392 -24.93 16.10 19.33
N ASN A 393 -23.68 16.55 19.24
CA ASN A 393 -23.05 17.32 20.30
C ASN A 393 -23.47 18.81 20.28
N GLN A 394 -24.14 19.26 21.33
CA GLN A 394 -24.68 20.63 21.41
C GLN A 394 -23.60 21.71 21.49
N LEU A 395 -22.46 21.42 22.12
CA LEU A 395 -21.34 22.38 22.18
C LEU A 395 -20.71 22.59 20.80
N ILE A 396 -20.52 21.51 20.04
CA ILE A 396 -20.03 21.57 18.66
C ILE A 396 -21.02 22.35 17.79
N ASN A 397 -22.32 22.07 17.91
CA ASN A 397 -23.37 22.79 17.18
C ASN A 397 -23.36 24.29 17.47
N GLU A 398 -23.14 24.71 18.71
CA GLU A 398 -23.01 26.13 19.07
C GLU A 398 -21.77 26.77 18.44
N LEU A 399 -20.63 26.07 18.42
CA LEU A 399 -19.41 26.55 17.76
C LEU A 399 -19.58 26.71 16.25
N VAL A 400 -20.35 25.81 15.61
CA VAL A 400 -20.72 25.93 14.19
C VAL A 400 -21.65 27.13 13.96
N LYS A 401 -22.73 27.26 14.75
CA LYS A 401 -23.69 28.37 14.65
C LYS A 401 -23.03 29.75 14.85
N THR A 402 -22.01 29.83 15.71
CA THR A 402 -21.26 31.06 15.97
C THR A 402 -20.10 31.30 15.01
N GLY A 403 -19.92 30.44 13.99
CA GLY A 403 -18.87 30.57 12.97
C GLY A 403 -17.46 30.28 13.47
N LYS A 404 -17.30 29.69 14.67
CA LYS A 404 -16.00 29.37 15.27
C LYS A 404 -15.44 28.03 14.80
N LEU A 405 -16.31 27.13 14.32
CA LEU A 405 -15.94 25.84 13.74
C LEU A 405 -16.64 25.65 12.39
N ALA A 406 -15.88 25.30 11.36
CA ALA A 406 -16.42 24.89 10.06
C ALA A 406 -16.47 23.36 10.00
N THR A 407 -17.57 22.79 9.50
CA THR A 407 -17.80 21.34 9.46
C THR A 407 -18.21 20.84 8.08
N ASP A 408 -18.10 21.68 7.03
CA ASP A 408 -18.51 21.33 5.66
C ASP A 408 -17.80 20.07 5.14
N ALA A 409 -16.53 19.91 5.51
CA ALA A 409 -15.73 18.75 5.16
C ALA A 409 -16.12 17.47 5.92
N LEU A 410 -16.97 17.55 6.95
CA LEU A 410 -17.41 16.40 7.75
C LEU A 410 -18.85 15.97 7.41
N GLN A 411 -19.67 16.86 6.86
CA GLN A 411 -21.09 16.59 6.61
C GLN A 411 -21.28 15.41 5.64
N SER A 412 -22.08 14.43 6.08
CA SER A 412 -22.40 13.22 5.29
C SER A 412 -21.17 12.42 4.83
N GLN A 413 -20.03 12.57 5.53
CA GLN A 413 -18.81 11.84 5.24
C GLN A 413 -18.63 10.63 6.15
N TRP A 414 -17.96 9.60 5.65
CA TRP A 414 -17.65 8.40 6.40
C TRP A 414 -16.36 8.56 7.20
N GLU A 415 -16.46 8.43 8.53
CA GLU A 415 -15.33 8.28 9.46
C GLU A 415 -14.26 9.38 9.39
N ARG A 416 -14.65 10.62 9.08
CA ARG A 416 -13.76 11.78 9.07
C ARG A 416 -13.79 12.50 10.41
N TYR A 417 -12.76 13.30 10.68
CA TYR A 417 -12.73 14.18 11.85
C TYR A 417 -11.89 15.43 11.62
N THR A 418 -12.16 16.42 12.45
CA THR A 418 -11.42 17.67 12.56
C THR A 418 -10.87 17.83 13.97
N ILE A 419 -9.63 18.31 14.09
CA ILE A 419 -9.00 18.70 15.35
C ILE A 419 -8.64 20.17 15.25
N LYS A 420 -9.21 21.01 16.11
CA LYS A 420 -9.04 22.47 16.06
C LYS A 420 -8.88 23.10 17.43
N THR A 421 -7.85 23.92 17.60
CA THR A 421 -7.74 24.82 18.76
C THR A 421 -8.54 26.10 18.52
N ILE A 422 -9.43 26.44 19.44
CA ILE A 422 -10.29 27.63 19.38
C ILE A 422 -10.05 28.50 20.61
N ASN A 423 -9.75 29.78 20.40
CA ASN A 423 -9.64 30.77 21.48
C ASN A 423 -11.01 31.34 21.85
N ASN A 424 -11.25 31.55 23.14
CA ASN A 424 -12.50 32.07 23.68
C ASN A 424 -13.76 31.36 23.09
N PRO A 425 -13.84 30.01 23.12
CA PRO A 425 -14.96 29.28 22.52
C PRO A 425 -16.29 29.62 23.18
N PHE A 426 -16.30 29.74 24.51
CA PHE A 426 -17.45 30.11 25.33
C PHE A 426 -17.03 31.10 26.44
N PRO A 427 -17.97 31.86 27.02
CA PRO A 427 -17.68 32.66 28.21
C PRO A 427 -17.06 31.82 29.33
N GLY A 428 -15.97 32.30 29.94
CA GLY A 428 -15.23 31.60 31.00
C GLY A 428 -14.21 30.56 30.52
N VAL A 429 -14.23 30.17 29.24
CA VAL A 429 -13.25 29.24 28.64
C VAL A 429 -12.27 30.03 27.80
N LYS A 430 -10.98 30.01 28.16
CA LYS A 430 -9.93 30.76 27.47
C LYS A 430 -9.56 30.13 26.13
N GLN A 431 -9.47 28.80 26.09
CA GLN A 431 -9.14 28.06 24.87
C GLN A 431 -9.72 26.64 24.96
N ALA A 432 -10.17 26.09 23.82
CA ALA A 432 -10.54 24.68 23.72
C ALA A 432 -9.81 23.98 22.58
N LEU A 433 -9.51 22.69 22.79
CA LEU A 433 -9.18 21.75 21.72
C LEU A 433 -10.45 21.00 21.34
N VAL A 434 -10.98 21.26 20.15
CA VAL A 434 -12.21 20.64 19.65
C VAL A 434 -11.87 19.49 18.73
N ILE A 435 -12.43 18.32 19.01
CA ILE A 435 -12.31 17.09 18.23
C ILE A 435 -13.72 16.74 17.77
N ALA A 436 -14.01 17.02 16.50
CA ALA A 436 -15.33 16.84 15.90
C ALA A 436 -15.28 15.75 14.83
N GLY A 437 -16.07 14.69 14.96
CA GLY A 437 -16.19 13.64 13.94
C GLY A 437 -17.42 13.80 13.07
N SER A 438 -17.33 13.34 11.82
CA SER A 438 -18.51 13.17 10.94
C SER A 438 -19.49 12.14 11.50
N ASP A 439 -18.95 11.12 12.17
CA ASP A 439 -19.69 10.09 12.88
C ASP A 439 -18.94 9.65 14.16
N ARG A 440 -19.53 8.67 14.86
CA ARG A 440 -19.02 8.17 16.15
C ARG A 440 -17.61 7.58 16.07
N ARG A 441 -17.25 6.95 14.95
CA ARG A 441 -15.93 6.35 14.73
C ARG A 441 -14.93 7.40 14.28
N GLY A 442 -15.32 8.33 13.40
CA GLY A 442 -14.52 9.50 13.05
C GLY A 442 -14.09 10.28 14.29
N THR A 443 -15.02 10.54 15.21
CA THR A 443 -14.73 11.18 16.51
C THR A 443 -13.68 10.39 17.29
N SER A 444 -13.84 9.07 17.38
CA SER A 444 -12.91 8.20 18.09
C SER A 444 -11.51 8.20 17.47
N TYR A 445 -11.40 8.14 16.15
CA TYR A 445 -10.11 8.21 15.45
C TYR A 445 -9.40 9.55 15.63
N GLY A 446 -10.15 10.66 15.73
CA GLY A 446 -9.60 11.97 16.06
C GLY A 446 -9.00 12.02 17.46
N VAL A 447 -9.70 11.44 18.44
CA VAL A 447 -9.22 11.33 19.82
C VAL A 447 -7.99 10.42 19.91
N PHE A 448 -8.03 9.22 19.35
CA PHE A 448 -6.90 8.29 19.43
C PHE A 448 -5.69 8.76 18.64
N SER A 449 -5.86 9.59 17.62
CA SER A 449 -4.73 10.25 16.97
C SER A 449 -3.98 11.20 17.91
N ILE A 450 -4.67 11.82 18.87
CA ILE A 450 -4.02 12.59 19.95
C ILE A 450 -3.41 11.64 20.97
N SER A 451 -4.10 10.57 21.39
CA SER A 451 -3.54 9.54 22.27
C SER A 451 -2.19 9.00 21.78
N GLU A 452 -2.13 8.62 20.49
CA GLU A 452 -0.89 8.15 19.84
C GLU A 452 0.19 9.25 19.88
N THR A 453 -0.17 10.49 19.58
CA THR A 453 0.77 11.62 19.58
C THR A 453 1.32 11.93 20.97
N ILE A 454 0.51 11.84 22.03
CA ILE A 454 0.98 12.06 23.41
C ILE A 454 1.83 10.89 23.94
N GLY A 455 1.92 9.77 23.21
CA GLY A 455 2.80 8.64 23.49
C GLY A 455 2.09 7.33 23.86
N VAL A 456 0.77 7.23 23.70
CA VAL A 456 0.02 6.00 23.98
C VAL A 456 -0.17 5.20 22.68
N SER A 457 0.67 4.19 22.49
CA SER A 457 0.57 3.25 21.37
C SER A 457 -0.76 2.49 21.38
N PRO A 458 -1.37 2.15 20.22
CA PRO A 458 -2.47 1.17 20.14
C PRO A 458 -2.14 -0.16 20.85
N TRP A 459 -0.85 -0.50 20.91
CA TRP A 459 -0.32 -1.72 21.50
C TRP A 459 0.10 -1.58 22.97
N TYR A 460 -0.24 -0.47 23.64
CA TYR A 460 0.14 -0.25 25.05
C TYR A 460 -0.30 -1.40 25.96
N TRP A 461 -1.46 -2.01 25.65
CA TRP A 461 -2.00 -3.13 26.39
C TRP A 461 -1.73 -4.47 25.69
N TRP A 462 -1.85 -4.57 24.37
CA TRP A 462 -1.76 -5.86 23.66
C TRP A 462 -0.32 -6.36 23.39
N ALA A 463 0.69 -5.50 23.50
CA ALA A 463 2.10 -5.88 23.39
C ALA A 463 2.97 -5.07 24.35
N ASP A 464 2.38 -4.64 25.48
CA ASP A 464 3.07 -3.99 26.60
C ASP A 464 3.97 -2.80 26.23
N VAL A 465 3.62 -2.10 25.14
CA VAL A 465 4.39 -0.96 24.67
C VAL A 465 4.38 0.13 25.74
N PRO A 466 5.54 0.50 26.32
CA PRO A 466 5.58 1.39 27.47
C PRO A 466 5.14 2.81 27.10
N VAL A 467 4.33 3.41 27.97
CA VAL A 467 3.94 4.82 27.87
C VAL A 467 4.97 5.68 28.60
N GLN A 468 5.61 6.60 27.87
CA GLN A 468 6.58 7.53 28.47
C GLN A 468 5.88 8.55 29.35
N GLN A 469 6.32 8.67 30.61
CA GLN A 469 5.80 9.67 31.55
C GLN A 469 6.29 11.09 31.19
N ARG A 470 5.40 12.08 31.33
CA ARG A 470 5.63 13.50 31.04
C ARG A 470 4.82 14.36 32.00
N ASP A 471 5.47 15.28 32.71
CA ASP A 471 4.78 16.20 33.63
C ASP A 471 3.98 17.29 32.92
N VAL A 472 4.41 17.66 31.70
CA VAL A 472 3.84 18.73 30.90
C VAL A 472 3.46 18.21 29.52
N LEU A 473 2.20 18.47 29.12
CA LEU A 473 1.66 18.22 27.80
C LEU A 473 0.98 19.50 27.28
N THR A 474 1.57 20.09 26.24
CA THR A 474 0.94 21.19 25.51
C THR A 474 0.80 20.85 24.04
N ILE A 475 -0.26 21.32 23.40
CA ILE A 475 -0.55 21.09 21.98
C ILE A 475 -0.41 22.42 21.25
N LYS A 476 0.41 22.47 20.20
CA LYS A 476 0.50 23.67 19.34
C LYS A 476 -0.85 23.97 18.69
N PRO A 477 -1.18 25.24 18.41
CA PRO A 477 -2.40 25.58 17.68
C PRO A 477 -2.51 24.76 16.39
N ILE A 478 -3.65 24.09 16.23
CA ILE A 478 -3.92 23.16 15.13
C ILE A 478 -5.28 23.47 14.50
N ASP A 479 -5.35 23.28 13.18
CA ASP A 479 -6.58 23.26 12.39
C ASP A 479 -6.41 22.17 11.33
N PHE A 480 -6.81 20.95 11.69
CA PHE A 480 -6.61 19.75 10.88
C PHE A 480 -7.95 19.10 10.56
N THR A 481 -8.13 18.62 9.34
CA THR A 481 -9.26 17.77 8.95
C THR A 481 -8.76 16.53 8.20
N SER A 482 -9.18 15.35 8.64
CA SER A 482 -8.78 14.08 8.04
C SER A 482 -9.40 13.87 6.66
N LYS A 483 -8.79 13.02 5.84
CA LYS A 483 -9.48 12.36 4.72
C LYS A 483 -10.42 11.28 5.25
N SER A 484 -11.33 10.79 4.40
CA SER A 484 -12.00 9.51 4.63
C SER A 484 -11.00 8.36 4.46
N PRO A 485 -11.19 7.22 5.14
CA PRO A 485 -10.36 6.04 4.92
C PRO A 485 -10.47 5.54 3.47
N SER A 486 -9.39 5.00 2.92
CA SER A 486 -9.36 4.43 1.57
C SER A 486 -10.29 3.22 1.43
N VAL A 487 -10.40 2.40 2.48
CA VAL A 487 -11.29 1.24 2.53
C VAL A 487 -12.39 1.46 3.56
N LYS A 488 -13.65 1.21 3.19
CA LYS A 488 -14.81 1.53 4.04
C LYS A 488 -14.93 0.65 5.30
N TYR A 489 -14.83 -0.67 5.17
CA TYR A 489 -14.85 -1.61 6.29
C TYR A 489 -13.49 -2.29 6.42
N ARG A 490 -12.87 -2.21 7.61
CA ARG A 490 -11.48 -2.60 7.87
C ARG A 490 -11.44 -3.34 9.19
N GLY A 491 -11.03 -4.60 9.16
CA GLY A 491 -11.17 -5.43 10.35
C GLY A 491 -10.29 -6.66 10.37
N ILE A 492 -10.45 -7.41 11.45
CA ILE A 492 -9.75 -8.65 11.72
C ILE A 492 -10.74 -9.79 11.90
N PHE A 493 -10.27 -11.00 11.58
CA PHE A 493 -10.93 -12.25 11.90
C PHE A 493 -10.08 -13.00 12.90
N ILE A 494 -10.65 -13.21 14.08
CA ILE A 494 -10.09 -14.12 15.08
C ILE A 494 -10.48 -15.52 14.67
N ASN A 495 -9.49 -16.31 14.29
CA ASN A 495 -9.64 -17.68 13.83
C ASN A 495 -8.47 -18.52 14.37
N ASP A 496 -8.54 -19.84 14.26
CA ASP A 496 -7.48 -20.72 14.75
C ASP A 496 -7.16 -20.47 16.24
N GLU A 497 -8.16 -19.97 16.99
CA GLU A 497 -7.99 -19.43 18.33
C GLU A 497 -7.67 -20.48 19.40
N ASP A 498 -7.67 -21.75 19.00
CA ASP A 498 -7.60 -22.96 19.83
C ASP A 498 -6.35 -23.01 20.71
N TRP A 499 -5.24 -22.42 20.25
CA TRP A 499 -3.91 -22.64 20.84
C TRP A 499 -3.29 -21.42 21.51
N GLY A 500 -3.83 -20.21 21.32
CA GLY A 500 -3.38 -19.00 21.99
C GLY A 500 -4.49 -18.23 22.70
N LEU A 501 -5.39 -17.60 21.95
CA LEU A 501 -6.37 -16.67 22.48
C LEU A 501 -7.42 -17.37 23.36
N LYS A 502 -7.91 -18.55 22.95
CA LYS A 502 -8.87 -19.32 23.76
C LYS A 502 -8.24 -19.80 25.08
N PRO A 503 -7.07 -20.46 25.10
CA PRO A 503 -6.41 -20.83 26.35
C PRO A 503 -6.11 -19.62 27.25
N TRP A 504 -5.56 -18.53 26.70
CA TRP A 504 -5.27 -17.32 27.46
C TRP A 504 -6.54 -16.69 28.04
N SER A 505 -7.60 -16.54 27.25
CA SER A 505 -8.86 -15.96 27.74
C SER A 505 -9.45 -16.84 28.84
N SER A 506 -9.50 -18.16 28.62
CA SER A 506 -10.17 -19.09 29.55
C SER A 506 -9.41 -19.28 30.86
N ASN A 507 -8.07 -19.29 30.83
CA ASN A 507 -7.26 -19.65 31.99
C ASN A 507 -6.61 -18.44 32.67
N ASN A 508 -6.53 -17.30 31.97
CA ASN A 508 -5.82 -16.12 32.44
C ASN A 508 -6.68 -14.86 32.58
N TYR A 509 -7.37 -14.42 31.53
CA TYR A 509 -8.03 -13.11 31.52
C TYR A 509 -9.52 -13.13 31.91
N GLU A 510 -10.25 -14.16 31.50
CA GLU A 510 -11.69 -14.34 31.74
C GLU A 510 -12.01 -15.71 32.37
N LYS A 511 -11.24 -16.03 33.43
CA LYS A 511 -11.28 -17.33 34.15
C LYS A 511 -12.67 -17.77 34.59
N GLU A 512 -13.47 -16.81 35.04
CA GLU A 512 -14.82 -17.06 35.56
C GLU A 512 -15.77 -17.57 34.47
N LEU A 513 -15.55 -17.18 33.21
CA LEU A 513 -16.31 -17.69 32.07
C LEU A 513 -15.70 -18.98 31.52
N GLY A 514 -14.37 -19.11 31.56
CA GLY A 514 -13.65 -20.22 30.93
C GLY A 514 -13.75 -20.19 29.40
N ASP A 515 -13.92 -18.99 28.81
CA ASP A 515 -14.13 -18.81 27.38
C ASP A 515 -13.67 -17.44 26.87
N ILE A 516 -13.85 -17.18 25.57
CA ILE A 516 -13.72 -15.85 24.96
C ILE A 516 -15.07 -15.13 25.02
N GLY A 517 -15.20 -14.20 25.96
CA GLY A 517 -16.42 -13.43 26.17
C GLY A 517 -16.19 -11.92 26.27
N PRO A 518 -17.07 -11.19 26.98
CA PRO A 518 -17.22 -9.75 26.83
C PRO A 518 -16.01 -8.91 27.27
N LYS A 519 -15.22 -9.35 28.27
CA LYS A 519 -14.00 -8.63 28.68
C LYS A 519 -12.93 -8.76 27.61
N THR A 520 -12.77 -9.96 27.06
CA THR A 520 -11.82 -10.22 25.97
C THR A 520 -12.22 -9.43 24.73
N TYR A 521 -13.48 -9.49 24.31
CA TYR A 521 -13.97 -8.70 23.17
C TYR A 521 -13.89 -7.19 23.40
N ALA A 522 -14.04 -6.69 24.63
CA ALA A 522 -13.82 -5.27 24.90
C ALA A 522 -12.38 -4.83 24.59
N GLN A 523 -11.38 -5.65 24.96
CA GLN A 523 -9.97 -5.36 24.64
C GLN A 523 -9.68 -5.47 23.14
N VAL A 524 -10.28 -6.44 22.46
CA VAL A 524 -10.18 -6.58 20.99
C VAL A 524 -10.78 -5.36 20.30
N CYS A 525 -11.98 -4.94 20.73
CA CYS A 525 -12.67 -3.81 20.14
C CYS A 525 -11.93 -2.49 20.36
N GLU A 526 -11.32 -2.30 21.54
CA GLU A 526 -10.45 -1.14 21.79
C GLU A 526 -9.24 -1.14 20.84
N LEU A 527 -8.55 -2.27 20.69
CA LEU A 527 -7.39 -2.40 19.82
C LEU A 527 -7.75 -2.05 18.37
N VAL A 528 -8.80 -2.67 17.83
CA VAL A 528 -9.26 -2.43 16.46
C VAL A 528 -9.60 -0.96 16.25
N LEU A 529 -10.30 -0.33 17.21
CA LEU A 529 -10.67 1.09 17.13
C LEU A 529 -9.42 2.01 17.19
N ARG A 530 -8.43 1.71 18.05
CA ARG A 530 -7.16 2.46 18.14
C ARG A 530 -6.32 2.32 16.87
N LEU A 531 -6.36 1.15 16.22
CA LEU A 531 -5.74 0.89 14.91
C LEU A 531 -6.54 1.45 13.72
N LYS A 532 -7.62 2.19 13.98
CA LYS A 532 -8.52 2.78 12.97
C LYS A 532 -9.25 1.73 12.10
N GLY A 533 -9.35 0.51 12.60
CA GLY A 533 -10.31 -0.49 12.12
C GLY A 533 -11.71 -0.23 12.69
N ASN A 534 -12.72 -0.84 12.07
CA ASN A 534 -14.13 -0.69 12.46
C ASN A 534 -14.92 -2.00 12.48
N MET A 535 -14.28 -3.13 12.26
CA MET A 535 -14.96 -4.41 12.03
C MET A 535 -14.23 -5.57 12.68
N VAL A 536 -14.99 -6.54 13.22
CA VAL A 536 -14.47 -7.79 13.77
C VAL A 536 -15.34 -8.95 13.30
N ALA A 537 -14.70 -9.99 12.76
CA ALA A 537 -15.26 -11.35 12.73
C ALA A 537 -14.77 -12.09 13.99
N PRO A 538 -15.68 -12.56 14.85
CA PRO A 538 -15.34 -13.15 16.14
C PRO A 538 -14.78 -14.57 16.01
N ALA A 539 -14.16 -15.06 17.08
CA ALA A 539 -13.79 -16.47 17.26
C ALA A 539 -15.01 -17.36 17.03
N MET A 540 -14.80 -18.48 16.34
CA MET A 540 -15.92 -19.29 15.84
C MET A 540 -15.71 -20.80 15.86
N HIS A 541 -14.50 -21.29 16.15
CA HIS A 541 -14.21 -22.71 16.17
C HIS A 541 -15.02 -23.42 17.27
N SER A 542 -15.23 -24.72 17.10
CA SER A 542 -16.05 -25.51 18.03
C SER A 542 -15.51 -25.62 19.46
N CYS A 543 -14.26 -25.19 19.69
CA CYS A 543 -13.63 -25.11 21.01
C CYS A 543 -14.09 -23.88 21.82
N THR A 544 -14.73 -22.90 21.19
CA THR A 544 -15.21 -21.66 21.82
C THR A 544 -16.73 -21.55 21.76
N GLY A 545 -17.32 -20.80 22.69
CA GLY A 545 -18.72 -20.42 22.61
C GLY A 545 -18.92 -19.39 21.51
N ALA A 546 -20.00 -19.51 20.73
CA ALA A 546 -20.34 -18.51 19.73
C ALA A 546 -20.46 -17.10 20.35
N PHE A 547 -20.02 -16.07 19.63
CA PHE A 547 -20.04 -14.68 20.10
C PHE A 547 -21.35 -14.25 20.76
N TYR A 548 -22.48 -14.59 20.15
CA TYR A 548 -23.81 -14.22 20.65
C TYR A 548 -24.37 -15.15 21.73
N SER A 549 -23.73 -16.30 21.98
CA SER A 549 -24.05 -17.11 23.16
C SER A 549 -23.64 -16.41 24.47
N HIS A 550 -22.81 -15.37 24.36
CA HIS A 550 -22.43 -14.44 25.42
C HIS A 550 -23.09 -13.07 25.17
N PRO A 551 -24.30 -12.78 25.70
CA PRO A 551 -25.12 -11.63 25.29
C PRO A 551 -24.47 -10.26 25.52
N GLU A 552 -23.50 -10.18 26.42
CA GLU A 552 -22.78 -8.95 26.76
C GLU A 552 -21.70 -8.61 25.72
N SER A 553 -21.26 -9.58 24.91
CA SER A 553 -20.21 -9.37 23.89
C SER A 553 -20.66 -8.39 22.80
N LYS A 554 -21.91 -8.48 22.32
CA LYS A 554 -22.47 -7.51 21.35
C LYS A 554 -22.64 -6.10 21.96
N VAL A 555 -22.88 -6.01 23.27
CA VAL A 555 -22.93 -4.73 23.99
C VAL A 555 -21.53 -4.14 24.09
N ALA A 556 -20.50 -4.97 24.33
CA ALA A 556 -19.11 -4.56 24.29
C ALA A 556 -18.74 -4.03 22.89
N ALA A 557 -19.01 -4.77 21.81
CA ALA A 557 -18.72 -4.29 20.46
C ALA A 557 -19.37 -2.94 20.13
N ASN A 558 -20.67 -2.77 20.44
CA ASN A 558 -21.37 -1.50 20.22
C ASN A 558 -20.82 -0.36 21.08
N ARG A 559 -20.34 -0.64 22.28
CA ARG A 559 -19.72 0.36 23.17
C ARG A 559 -18.48 0.99 22.54
N TYR A 560 -17.77 0.27 21.68
CA TYR A 560 -16.63 0.78 20.91
C TYR A 560 -17.01 1.16 19.47
N GLY A 561 -18.28 1.05 19.08
CA GLY A 561 -18.74 1.32 17.72
C GLY A 561 -18.19 0.34 16.68
N ILE A 562 -17.79 -0.87 17.08
CA ILE A 562 -17.29 -1.92 16.18
C ILE A 562 -18.46 -2.64 15.52
N ILE A 563 -18.33 -2.83 14.20
CA ILE A 563 -19.29 -3.54 13.34
C ILE A 563 -18.98 -5.03 13.40
N MET A 564 -19.99 -5.85 13.70
CA MET A 564 -19.82 -7.29 13.66
C MET A 564 -20.07 -7.83 12.25
N THR A 565 -19.19 -8.73 11.82
CA THR A 565 -19.36 -9.56 10.63
C THR A 565 -19.00 -11.00 10.99
N THR A 566 -19.04 -11.91 10.03
CA THR A 566 -18.73 -13.32 10.26
C THR A 566 -17.98 -13.91 9.08
N SER A 567 -17.38 -15.08 9.28
CA SER A 567 -16.70 -15.80 8.21
C SER A 567 -17.67 -16.20 7.09
N HIS A 568 -17.13 -16.65 5.97
CA HIS A 568 -17.89 -17.01 4.76
C HIS A 568 -18.88 -18.18 4.93
N CYS A 569 -18.79 -18.94 6.01
CA CYS A 569 -19.64 -20.09 6.30
C CYS A 569 -20.67 -19.84 7.42
N GLU A 570 -20.72 -18.62 7.94
CA GLU A 570 -21.58 -18.21 9.06
C GLU A 570 -22.62 -17.18 8.60
N PRO A 571 -23.58 -17.59 7.75
CA PRO A 571 -24.52 -16.68 7.14
C PRO A 571 -25.39 -15.96 8.17
N LEU A 572 -25.67 -14.68 7.91
CA LEU A 572 -26.49 -13.82 8.74
C LEU A 572 -26.05 -13.75 10.21
N LEU A 573 -24.73 -13.78 10.45
CA LEU A 573 -24.09 -13.75 11.77
C LEU A 573 -24.34 -15.00 12.62
N PHE A 574 -24.73 -16.11 12.00
CA PHE A 574 -25.03 -17.36 12.67
C PHE A 574 -23.84 -18.30 12.62
N ASN A 575 -23.29 -18.65 13.78
CA ASN A 575 -22.18 -19.59 13.91
C ASN A 575 -22.73 -21.02 13.88
N ASN A 576 -22.58 -21.70 12.74
CA ASN A 576 -23.06 -23.07 12.57
C ASN A 576 -22.13 -24.15 13.13
N ALA A 577 -20.92 -23.80 13.56
CA ALA A 577 -19.96 -24.72 14.17
C ALA A 577 -20.17 -24.88 15.68
N ALA A 578 -20.69 -23.84 16.34
CA ALA A 578 -20.98 -23.87 17.77
C ALA A 578 -22.25 -24.70 18.08
N LYS A 579 -22.11 -25.71 18.93
CA LYS A 579 -23.23 -26.58 19.36
C LYS A 579 -24.38 -25.81 20.04
N SER A 580 -24.06 -24.69 20.68
CA SER A 580 -25.05 -23.79 21.28
C SER A 580 -26.00 -23.21 20.24
N GLU A 581 -25.51 -22.91 19.04
CA GLU A 581 -26.31 -22.34 17.94
C GLU A 581 -26.86 -23.42 17.00
N TRP A 582 -26.05 -24.41 16.62
CA TRP A 582 -26.46 -25.53 15.76
C TRP A 582 -26.00 -26.89 16.28
N ASP A 583 -26.94 -27.80 16.51
CA ASP A 583 -26.67 -29.20 16.85
C ASP A 583 -27.49 -30.09 15.94
N SER A 584 -26.83 -30.86 15.06
CA SER A 584 -27.52 -31.71 14.08
C SER A 584 -28.43 -32.76 14.70
N LYS A 585 -28.23 -33.14 15.98
CA LYS A 585 -29.15 -34.04 16.70
C LYS A 585 -30.44 -33.34 17.11
N ARG A 586 -30.36 -32.04 17.43
CA ARG A 586 -31.49 -31.21 17.87
C ARG A 586 -32.22 -30.56 16.69
N ASP A 587 -31.47 -30.09 15.71
CA ASP A 587 -31.92 -29.16 14.67
C ASP A 587 -32.04 -29.82 13.28
N GLY A 588 -31.57 -31.06 13.13
CA GLY A 588 -31.55 -31.79 11.87
C GLY A 588 -30.34 -31.50 10.99
N GLU A 589 -30.38 -31.93 9.72
CA GLU A 589 -29.27 -31.77 8.77
C GLU A 589 -29.07 -30.29 8.42
N TRP A 590 -27.82 -29.79 8.40
CA TRP A 590 -27.46 -28.49 7.81
C TRP A 590 -27.46 -28.59 6.28
N ASN A 591 -28.66 -28.76 5.73
CA ASN A 591 -28.90 -28.97 4.31
C ASN A 591 -30.15 -28.19 3.91
N TYR A 592 -29.96 -27.08 3.20
CA TYR A 592 -31.06 -26.16 2.88
C TYR A 592 -32.14 -26.82 2.01
N ALA A 593 -31.77 -27.75 1.13
CA ALA A 593 -32.74 -28.46 0.29
C ALA A 593 -33.70 -29.36 1.08
N LYS A 594 -33.29 -29.84 2.27
CA LYS A 594 -34.09 -30.74 3.12
C LYS A 594 -34.64 -30.09 4.38
N ASN A 595 -33.94 -29.09 4.92
CA ASN A 595 -34.20 -28.52 6.25
C ASN A 595 -34.33 -26.99 6.24
N LYS A 596 -34.77 -26.42 5.10
CA LYS A 596 -34.95 -24.97 4.89
C LYS A 596 -35.64 -24.28 6.07
N ALA A 597 -36.76 -24.81 6.55
CA ALA A 597 -37.59 -24.15 7.55
C ALA A 597 -36.87 -23.91 8.88
N VAL A 598 -36.14 -24.92 9.39
CA VAL A 598 -35.41 -24.81 10.65
C VAL A 598 -34.20 -23.90 10.50
N ILE A 599 -33.43 -24.08 9.43
CA ILE A 599 -32.24 -23.27 9.12
C ILE A 599 -32.61 -21.79 9.00
N LEU A 600 -33.60 -21.46 8.17
CA LEU A 600 -34.04 -20.09 7.95
C LEU A 600 -34.62 -19.47 9.23
N LYS A 601 -35.37 -20.24 10.04
CA LYS A 601 -35.88 -19.76 11.32
C LYS A 601 -34.74 -19.35 12.26
N LYS A 602 -33.68 -20.17 12.38
CA LYS A 602 -32.54 -19.85 13.25
C LYS A 602 -31.77 -18.62 12.79
N MET A 603 -31.51 -18.50 11.48
CA MET A 603 -30.92 -17.29 10.91
C MET A 603 -31.80 -16.06 11.16
N ALA A 604 -33.12 -16.19 11.02
CA ALA A 604 -34.08 -15.12 11.30
C ALA A 604 -34.09 -14.69 12.77
N ASP A 605 -33.99 -15.65 13.71
CA ASP A 605 -33.87 -15.37 15.14
C ASP A 605 -32.56 -14.61 15.46
N ARG A 606 -31.44 -14.99 14.84
CA ARG A 606 -30.15 -14.29 14.95
C ARG A 606 -30.24 -12.86 14.42
N VAL A 607 -30.80 -12.63 13.23
CA VAL A 607 -30.97 -11.28 12.67
C VAL A 607 -31.86 -10.42 13.56
N ARG A 608 -32.95 -10.99 14.11
CA ARG A 608 -33.83 -10.29 15.05
C ARG A 608 -33.10 -9.87 16.32
N GLU A 609 -32.21 -10.72 16.84
CA GLU A 609 -31.38 -10.40 18.01
C GLU A 609 -30.31 -9.33 17.71
N ALA A 610 -29.72 -9.37 16.52
CA ALA A 610 -28.63 -8.49 16.12
C ALA A 610 -29.07 -7.14 15.52
N SER A 611 -30.34 -7.00 15.12
CA SER A 611 -30.86 -5.82 14.41
C SER A 611 -30.71 -4.47 15.10
N PRO A 612 -30.60 -4.36 16.45
CA PRO A 612 -30.33 -3.07 17.09
C PRO A 612 -28.89 -2.55 16.89
N TYR A 613 -27.98 -3.39 16.39
CA TYR A 613 -26.55 -3.09 16.26
C TYR A 613 -26.14 -2.93 14.79
N GLU A 614 -24.97 -2.32 14.56
CA GLU A 614 -24.38 -2.24 13.23
C GLU A 614 -23.66 -3.54 12.87
N ASN A 615 -24.06 -4.17 11.77
CA ASN A 615 -23.47 -5.42 11.31
C ASN A 615 -23.30 -5.43 9.78
N ILE A 616 -22.43 -6.31 9.30
CA ILE A 616 -22.31 -6.69 7.89
C ILE A 616 -22.67 -8.15 7.76
N TYR A 617 -23.71 -8.44 6.97
CA TYR A 617 -24.30 -9.76 6.91
C TYR A 617 -23.71 -10.60 5.78
N THR A 618 -23.07 -11.71 6.13
CA THR A 618 -22.68 -12.75 5.17
C THR A 618 -23.93 -13.42 4.61
N ILE A 619 -24.05 -13.49 3.28
CA ILE A 619 -25.15 -14.17 2.60
C ILE A 619 -24.62 -15.33 1.74
N ALA A 620 -25.53 -16.13 1.18
CA ALA A 620 -25.32 -17.49 0.68
C ALA A 620 -25.10 -18.49 1.82
N MET A 621 -24.65 -19.70 1.52
CA MET A 621 -24.49 -20.77 2.51
C MET A 621 -23.45 -21.78 2.04
N ARG A 622 -22.61 -22.24 2.98
CA ARG A 622 -21.71 -23.40 2.83
C ARG A 622 -22.09 -24.48 3.84
N GLY A 623 -21.32 -25.57 3.89
CA GLY A 623 -21.46 -26.63 4.89
C GLY A 623 -21.20 -26.11 6.32
N VAL A 624 -21.25 -27.03 7.29
CA VAL A 624 -20.93 -26.69 8.69
C VAL A 624 -19.44 -26.39 8.79
N HIS A 625 -19.07 -25.35 9.55
CA HIS A 625 -17.69 -24.87 9.62
C HIS A 625 -17.17 -24.58 8.21
N ASP A 626 -16.09 -25.21 7.74
CA ASP A 626 -15.48 -24.91 6.45
C ASP A 626 -15.78 -25.96 5.37
N GLU A 627 -16.81 -26.79 5.58
CA GLU A 627 -17.22 -27.83 4.63
C GLU A 627 -17.93 -27.26 3.39
N GLY A 628 -17.89 -28.03 2.29
CA GLY A 628 -18.65 -27.71 1.08
C GLY A 628 -20.17 -27.86 1.25
N LEU A 629 -20.94 -27.25 0.35
CA LEU A 629 -22.40 -27.35 0.32
C LEU A 629 -22.89 -28.81 0.38
N ARG A 630 -23.77 -29.13 1.34
CA ARG A 630 -24.28 -30.49 1.57
C ARG A 630 -25.37 -30.87 0.57
N GLY A 631 -25.46 -32.18 0.28
CA GLY A 631 -26.32 -32.76 -0.75
C GLY A 631 -25.50 -33.08 -2.00
N ASN A 632 -25.67 -34.29 -2.56
CA ASN A 632 -25.05 -34.66 -3.84
C ASN A 632 -25.76 -33.92 -4.98
N LEU A 633 -25.49 -32.62 -5.11
CA LEU A 633 -26.14 -31.69 -6.03
C LEU A 633 -25.33 -31.56 -7.31
N SER A 634 -26.00 -31.59 -8.46
CA SER A 634 -25.42 -31.16 -9.73
C SER A 634 -25.05 -29.66 -9.69
N SER A 635 -24.19 -29.23 -10.61
CA SER A 635 -23.77 -27.83 -10.74
C SER A 635 -24.96 -26.86 -10.82
N GLN A 636 -26.02 -27.22 -11.57
CA GLN A 636 -27.21 -26.39 -11.73
C GLN A 636 -28.07 -26.35 -10.47
N GLU A 637 -28.18 -27.48 -9.75
CA GLU A 637 -28.90 -27.53 -8.47
C GLU A 637 -28.18 -26.70 -7.39
N LYS A 638 -26.84 -26.70 -7.37
CA LYS A 638 -26.07 -25.81 -6.47
C LYS A 638 -26.39 -24.34 -6.71
N VAL A 639 -26.41 -23.90 -7.98
CA VAL A 639 -26.78 -22.53 -8.36
C VAL A 639 -28.21 -22.21 -7.91
N ALA A 640 -29.17 -23.12 -8.17
CA ALA A 640 -30.57 -22.92 -7.79
C ALA A 640 -30.76 -22.81 -6.27
N VAL A 641 -30.12 -23.69 -5.50
CA VAL A 641 -30.18 -23.67 -4.03
C VAL A 641 -29.59 -22.38 -3.48
N LEU A 642 -28.41 -21.94 -3.93
CA LEU A 642 -27.81 -20.70 -3.43
C LEU A 642 -28.62 -19.46 -3.84
N THR A 643 -29.19 -19.45 -5.04
CA THR A 643 -30.11 -18.37 -5.46
C THR A 643 -31.30 -18.25 -4.49
N GLN A 644 -31.91 -19.39 -4.13
CA GLN A 644 -33.04 -19.41 -3.21
C GLN A 644 -32.62 -18.99 -1.79
N VAL A 645 -31.49 -19.49 -1.29
CA VAL A 645 -30.93 -19.11 0.02
C VAL A 645 -30.75 -17.59 0.11
N MET A 646 -30.10 -16.98 -0.88
CA MET A 646 -29.82 -15.55 -0.87
C MET A 646 -31.10 -14.72 -0.92
N ALA A 647 -32.11 -15.15 -1.68
CA ALA A 647 -33.42 -14.49 -1.70
C ALA A 647 -34.10 -14.54 -0.31
N ASP A 648 -34.20 -15.73 0.28
CA ASP A 648 -34.82 -15.91 1.60
C ASP A 648 -34.09 -15.10 2.70
N GLN A 649 -32.75 -15.05 2.64
CA GLN A 649 -31.92 -14.29 3.57
C GLN A 649 -32.17 -12.78 3.45
N ARG A 650 -32.31 -12.26 2.22
CA ARG A 650 -32.62 -10.84 1.98
C ARG A 650 -34.02 -10.45 2.47
N ASP A 651 -34.98 -11.35 2.37
CA ASP A 651 -36.32 -11.17 2.94
C ASP A 651 -36.26 -11.08 4.47
N VAL A 652 -35.48 -11.96 5.11
CA VAL A 652 -35.24 -11.91 6.56
C VAL A 652 -34.61 -10.58 6.99
N LEU A 653 -33.57 -10.13 6.28
CA LEU A 653 -32.89 -8.87 6.56
C LEU A 653 -33.86 -7.68 6.48
N THR A 654 -34.60 -7.57 5.37
CA THR A 654 -35.58 -6.49 5.14
C THR A 654 -36.66 -6.50 6.23
N LYS A 655 -37.16 -7.69 6.59
CA LYS A 655 -38.23 -7.85 7.59
C LYS A 655 -37.83 -7.33 8.97
N TYR A 656 -36.62 -7.61 9.44
CA TYR A 656 -36.21 -7.29 10.81
C TYR A 656 -35.45 -5.97 10.95
N LEU A 657 -34.69 -5.56 9.93
CA LEU A 657 -33.97 -4.29 9.93
C LEU A 657 -34.83 -3.10 9.49
N LYS A 658 -36.01 -3.36 8.89
CA LYS A 658 -36.96 -2.34 8.43
C LYS A 658 -36.33 -1.35 7.44
N LYS A 659 -35.42 -1.86 6.61
CA LYS A 659 -34.73 -1.12 5.54
C LYS A 659 -34.77 -1.92 4.24
N PRO A 660 -34.73 -1.27 3.07
CA PRO A 660 -34.52 -1.95 1.80
C PRO A 660 -33.24 -2.78 1.84
N ALA A 661 -33.23 -3.96 1.21
CA ALA A 661 -32.04 -4.81 1.15
C ALA A 661 -30.82 -4.07 0.56
N THR A 662 -31.03 -3.13 -0.37
CA THR A 662 -29.98 -2.30 -0.99
C THR A 662 -29.30 -1.32 -0.03
N GLU A 663 -29.87 -1.08 1.15
CA GLU A 663 -29.28 -0.22 2.19
C GLU A 663 -28.65 -1.02 3.34
N ILE A 664 -28.77 -2.35 3.31
CA ILE A 664 -28.27 -3.25 4.34
C ILE A 664 -26.92 -3.83 3.89
N PRO A 665 -25.81 -3.58 4.61
CA PRO A 665 -24.50 -4.10 4.24
C PRO A 665 -24.50 -5.64 4.18
N GLN A 666 -24.22 -6.18 3.00
CA GLN A 666 -24.19 -7.61 2.72
C GLN A 666 -22.92 -7.98 1.97
N ILE A 667 -22.34 -9.12 2.32
CA ILE A 667 -21.17 -9.67 1.64
C ILE A 667 -21.48 -11.06 1.11
N PHE A 668 -20.92 -11.36 -0.05
CA PHE A 668 -20.79 -12.72 -0.55
C PHE A 668 -19.30 -13.01 -0.77
N VAL A 669 -18.83 -14.10 -0.17
CA VAL A 669 -17.43 -14.53 -0.26
C VAL A 669 -17.39 -15.80 -1.13
N PRO A 670 -16.97 -15.71 -2.40
CA PRO A 670 -16.83 -16.88 -3.27
C PRO A 670 -15.57 -17.64 -2.85
N TYR A 671 -15.69 -18.47 -1.81
CA TYR A 671 -14.61 -19.23 -1.21
C TYR A 671 -14.74 -20.72 -1.56
N LYS A 672 -13.60 -21.34 -1.91
CA LYS A 672 -13.49 -22.75 -2.33
C LYS A 672 -14.53 -23.09 -3.40
N GLU A 673 -15.43 -24.03 -3.14
CA GLU A 673 -16.40 -24.53 -4.11
C GLU A 673 -17.47 -23.50 -4.51
N THR A 674 -17.70 -22.47 -3.69
CA THR A 674 -18.67 -21.41 -4.03
C THR A 674 -18.13 -20.45 -5.10
N MET A 675 -16.80 -20.40 -5.30
CA MET A 675 -16.20 -19.74 -6.46
C MET A 675 -16.66 -20.41 -7.76
N ASP A 676 -16.61 -21.76 -7.81
CA ASP A 676 -17.04 -22.51 -8.98
C ASP A 676 -18.53 -22.26 -9.26
N VAL A 677 -19.37 -22.22 -8.22
CA VAL A 677 -20.81 -21.93 -8.37
C VAL A 677 -21.05 -20.51 -8.87
N TYR A 678 -20.25 -19.53 -8.44
CA TYR A 678 -20.29 -18.18 -8.98
C TYR A 678 -19.93 -18.14 -10.47
N GLU A 679 -18.86 -18.84 -10.88
CA GLU A 679 -18.44 -18.90 -12.28
C GLU A 679 -19.41 -19.67 -13.19
N LEU A 680 -20.23 -20.56 -12.62
CA LEU A 680 -21.34 -21.23 -13.30
C LEU A 680 -22.56 -20.32 -13.56
N GLY A 681 -22.53 -19.06 -13.11
CA GLY A 681 -23.53 -18.05 -13.42
C GLY A 681 -24.49 -17.70 -12.29
N LEU A 682 -24.14 -17.99 -11.03
CA LEU A 682 -24.90 -17.53 -9.86
C LEU A 682 -25.08 -16.00 -9.91
N GLN A 683 -26.33 -15.55 -9.95
CA GLN A 683 -26.65 -14.13 -9.97
C GLN A 683 -26.63 -13.56 -8.56
N VAL A 684 -25.72 -12.62 -8.31
CA VAL A 684 -25.59 -11.92 -7.03
C VAL A 684 -26.09 -10.49 -7.22
N ALA A 685 -27.05 -10.06 -6.37
CA ALA A 685 -27.63 -8.72 -6.43
C ALA A 685 -26.55 -7.63 -6.38
N ASP A 686 -26.71 -6.56 -7.17
CA ASP A 686 -25.64 -5.58 -7.47
C ASP A 686 -25.09 -4.86 -6.22
N ASP A 687 -25.94 -4.64 -5.21
CA ASP A 687 -25.62 -4.00 -3.93
C ASP A 687 -24.79 -4.86 -2.97
N VAL A 688 -24.68 -6.17 -3.24
CA VAL A 688 -23.89 -7.09 -2.42
C VAL A 688 -22.41 -6.95 -2.77
N THR A 689 -21.57 -6.69 -1.77
CA THR A 689 -20.12 -6.64 -1.91
C THR A 689 -19.57 -8.04 -2.19
N LEU A 690 -18.79 -8.17 -3.27
CA LEU A 690 -18.04 -9.40 -3.56
C LEU A 690 -16.71 -9.36 -2.81
N VAL A 691 -16.50 -10.30 -1.88
CA VAL A 691 -15.25 -10.38 -1.10
C VAL A 691 -14.36 -11.46 -1.69
N TRP A 692 -13.28 -11.03 -2.33
CA TRP A 692 -12.29 -11.94 -2.91
C TRP A 692 -11.35 -12.48 -1.85
N VAL A 693 -10.83 -13.68 -2.09
CA VAL A 693 -10.00 -14.40 -1.12
C VAL A 693 -8.61 -14.64 -1.69
N ASP A 694 -7.59 -14.58 -0.85
CA ASP A 694 -6.30 -15.16 -1.18
C ASP A 694 -6.38 -16.70 -1.20
N ASP A 695 -5.28 -17.36 -1.54
CA ASP A 695 -5.14 -18.81 -1.48
C ASP A 695 -4.75 -19.32 -0.10
N ASN A 696 -5.05 -18.52 0.93
CA ASN A 696 -4.66 -18.71 2.32
C ASN A 696 -3.16 -18.59 2.59
N TYR A 697 -2.34 -18.25 1.59
CA TYR A 697 -0.89 -18.01 1.76
C TYR A 697 -0.48 -16.60 1.32
N GLY A 698 -1.46 -15.71 1.16
CA GLY A 698 -1.24 -14.30 0.82
C GLY A 698 -1.32 -13.96 -0.66
N TYR A 699 -1.65 -14.90 -1.56
CA TYR A 699 -1.82 -14.63 -3.00
C TYR A 699 -3.29 -14.58 -3.42
N MET A 700 -3.76 -13.44 -3.94
CA MET A 700 -5.16 -13.26 -4.36
C MET A 700 -5.52 -14.20 -5.50
N LYS A 701 -6.46 -15.13 -5.28
CA LYS A 701 -6.86 -16.15 -6.27
C LYS A 701 -7.57 -15.55 -7.48
N ARG A 702 -8.30 -14.46 -7.22
CA ARG A 702 -9.15 -13.76 -8.17
C ARG A 702 -9.43 -12.36 -7.62
N LEU A 703 -9.66 -11.42 -8.51
CA LEU A 703 -10.08 -10.06 -8.27
C LEU A 703 -11.15 -9.65 -9.30
N SER A 704 -11.71 -8.45 -9.15
CA SER A 704 -12.81 -8.01 -10.01
C SER A 704 -12.35 -7.76 -11.45
N GLY A 705 -13.03 -8.40 -12.40
CA GLY A 705 -12.97 -8.05 -13.81
C GLY A 705 -13.62 -6.68 -14.10
N PRO A 706 -13.51 -6.17 -15.34
CA PRO A 706 -14.07 -4.87 -15.72
C PRO A 706 -15.58 -4.72 -15.48
N GLU A 707 -16.37 -5.78 -15.61
CA GLU A 707 -17.82 -5.74 -15.36
C GLU A 707 -18.14 -5.78 -13.86
N GLU A 708 -17.45 -6.63 -13.08
CA GLU A 708 -17.64 -6.73 -11.63
C GLU A 708 -17.28 -5.42 -10.92
N ARG A 709 -16.34 -4.64 -11.47
CA ARG A 709 -15.98 -3.30 -10.99
C ARG A 709 -17.10 -2.26 -11.08
N LYS A 710 -18.15 -2.50 -11.86
CA LYS A 710 -19.27 -1.57 -12.02
C LYS A 710 -20.36 -1.75 -10.96
N ARG A 711 -20.29 -2.84 -10.18
CA ARG A 711 -21.30 -3.18 -9.18
C ARG A 711 -21.34 -2.14 -8.06
N SER A 712 -22.54 -1.72 -7.68
CA SER A 712 -22.77 -0.73 -6.62
C SER A 712 -22.31 -1.19 -5.24
N GLY A 713 -22.36 -2.49 -4.97
CA GLY A 713 -21.82 -3.11 -3.76
C GLY A 713 -20.29 -3.13 -3.69
N GLY A 714 -19.60 -2.84 -4.81
CA GLY A 714 -18.15 -2.90 -4.95
C GLY A 714 -17.56 -4.26 -4.58
N ALA A 715 -16.28 -4.27 -4.17
CA ALA A 715 -15.57 -5.48 -3.79
C ALA A 715 -14.76 -5.32 -2.50
N GLY A 716 -14.30 -6.45 -1.99
CA GLY A 716 -13.46 -6.55 -0.80
C GLY A 716 -12.42 -7.66 -0.89
N VAL A 717 -11.66 -7.82 0.18
CA VAL A 717 -10.65 -8.87 0.37
C VAL A 717 -10.83 -9.57 1.71
N TYR A 718 -10.54 -10.86 1.71
CA TYR A 718 -10.24 -11.68 2.87
C TYR A 718 -8.82 -12.25 2.70
N TYR A 719 -7.93 -11.91 3.63
CA TYR A 719 -6.48 -12.16 3.57
C TYR A 719 -5.99 -12.92 4.81
N HIS A 720 -4.83 -13.58 4.76
CA HIS A 720 -4.36 -14.43 5.86
C HIS A 720 -2.96 -14.07 6.42
N PHE A 721 -2.86 -14.01 7.76
CA PHE A 721 -1.61 -14.09 8.54
C PHE A 721 -1.49 -15.39 9.34
N SER A 722 -2.59 -16.12 9.50
CA SER A 722 -2.68 -17.45 10.09
C SER A 722 -3.55 -18.32 9.20
N TYR A 723 -3.27 -19.62 9.14
CA TYR A 723 -4.12 -20.58 8.44
C TYR A 723 -3.90 -22.00 8.98
N LEU A 724 -4.99 -22.64 9.39
CA LEU A 724 -5.08 -24.09 9.59
C LEU A 724 -5.59 -24.76 8.31
N GLY A 725 -4.70 -25.34 7.52
CA GLY A 725 -5.12 -26.00 6.29
C GLY A 725 -3.99 -26.49 5.37
N ALA A 726 -4.37 -27.11 4.26
CA ALA A 726 -3.42 -27.72 3.32
C ALA A 726 -2.75 -26.66 2.40
N PRO A 727 -1.50 -26.91 1.92
CA PRO A 727 -0.66 -28.09 2.18
C PRO A 727 -0.08 -28.19 3.59
N HIS A 728 -0.07 -27.11 4.36
CA HIS A 728 0.47 -27.11 5.71
C HIS A 728 0.00 -25.86 6.46
N ASP A 729 -0.36 -26.03 7.71
CA ASP A 729 -0.69 -24.95 8.62
C ASP A 729 0.49 -23.99 8.89
N TYR A 730 0.20 -22.75 9.24
CA TYR A 730 1.18 -21.81 9.79
C TYR A 730 0.53 -20.98 10.89
N LEU A 731 0.61 -21.51 12.11
CA LEU A 731 -0.18 -21.07 13.26
C LEU A 731 0.67 -20.43 14.36
N TRP A 732 1.98 -20.37 14.17
CA TRP A 732 2.90 -19.99 15.24
C TRP A 732 3.43 -18.57 15.08
N LEU A 733 4.01 -18.25 13.91
CA LEU A 733 4.65 -16.95 13.68
C LEU A 733 4.08 -16.26 12.45
N ASN A 734 3.90 -14.93 12.53
CA ASN A 734 3.61 -14.16 11.34
C ASN A 734 4.88 -14.01 10.47
N THR A 735 4.84 -14.65 9.30
CA THR A 735 5.94 -14.69 8.33
C THR A 735 5.58 -14.05 6.99
N THR A 736 4.48 -13.30 6.92
CA THR A 736 4.04 -12.62 5.69
C THR A 736 4.79 -11.29 5.53
N PRO A 737 5.63 -11.12 4.49
CA PRO A 737 6.36 -9.88 4.30
C PRO A 737 5.43 -8.71 3.98
N PRO A 738 5.69 -7.50 4.49
CA PRO A 738 4.86 -6.33 4.23
C PRO A 738 4.79 -5.97 2.74
N VAL A 739 5.84 -6.30 1.97
CA VAL A 739 5.91 -6.05 0.53
C VAL A 739 4.98 -6.97 -0.27
N LEU A 740 4.85 -8.26 0.10
CA LEU A 740 3.88 -9.16 -0.53
C LEU A 740 2.45 -8.68 -0.26
N MET A 741 2.17 -8.34 1.01
CA MET A 741 0.86 -7.83 1.41
C MET A 741 0.50 -6.57 0.63
N TYR A 742 1.41 -5.60 0.51
CA TYR A 742 1.16 -4.40 -0.29
C TYR A 742 0.92 -4.71 -1.76
N GLU A 743 1.73 -5.59 -2.36
CA GLU A 743 1.57 -6.00 -3.76
C GLU A 743 0.16 -6.55 -4.04
N GLU A 744 -0.30 -7.48 -3.21
CA GLU A 744 -1.56 -8.19 -3.41
C GLU A 744 -2.78 -7.33 -3.05
N LEU A 745 -2.70 -6.56 -1.95
CA LEU A 745 -3.79 -5.67 -1.55
C LEU A 745 -3.93 -4.46 -2.47
N MET A 746 -2.83 -3.94 -3.04
CA MET A 746 -2.93 -2.86 -4.02
C MET A 746 -3.47 -3.34 -5.37
N LYS A 747 -3.16 -4.57 -5.80
CA LYS A 747 -3.87 -5.19 -6.95
C LYS A 747 -5.37 -5.22 -6.71
N ALA A 748 -5.78 -5.65 -5.51
CA ALA A 748 -7.18 -5.70 -5.14
C ALA A 748 -7.83 -4.31 -5.12
N TYR A 749 -7.19 -3.33 -4.47
CA TYR A 749 -7.67 -1.95 -4.41
C TYR A 749 -7.83 -1.34 -5.81
N LEU A 750 -6.81 -1.45 -6.65
CA LEU A 750 -6.80 -0.90 -8.02
C LEU A 750 -7.81 -1.59 -8.94
N THR A 751 -8.29 -2.77 -8.57
CA THR A 751 -9.39 -3.47 -9.24
C THR A 751 -10.73 -3.29 -8.53
N GLY A 752 -10.86 -2.28 -7.66
CA GLY A 752 -12.14 -1.85 -7.08
C GLY A 752 -12.51 -2.50 -5.75
N ALA A 753 -11.59 -3.20 -5.10
CA ALA A 753 -11.82 -3.76 -3.76
C ALA A 753 -11.58 -2.70 -2.66
N ASP A 754 -12.42 -1.67 -2.60
CA ASP A 754 -12.33 -0.55 -1.64
C ASP A 754 -13.45 -0.56 -0.58
N ARG A 755 -14.26 -1.64 -0.52
CA ARG A 755 -15.42 -1.71 0.39
C ARG A 755 -15.13 -2.47 1.67
N TYR A 756 -14.50 -3.64 1.61
CA TYR A 756 -14.40 -4.56 2.74
C TYR A 756 -13.05 -5.24 2.81
N TRP A 757 -12.23 -4.99 3.84
CA TRP A 757 -10.94 -5.65 4.04
C TRP A 757 -10.94 -6.34 5.41
N LEU A 758 -10.83 -7.68 5.39
CA LEU A 758 -10.74 -8.54 6.56
C LEU A 758 -9.45 -9.35 6.49
N VAL A 759 -8.69 -9.42 7.58
CA VAL A 759 -7.52 -10.29 7.67
C VAL A 759 -7.68 -11.30 8.79
N ASN A 760 -7.43 -12.58 8.51
CA ASN A 760 -7.29 -13.63 9.51
C ASN A 760 -5.98 -13.40 10.28
N VAL A 761 -6.11 -13.15 11.58
CA VAL A 761 -4.97 -12.82 12.46
C VAL A 761 -4.61 -13.94 13.42
N GLY A 762 -5.20 -15.13 13.27
CA GLY A 762 -5.06 -16.21 14.23
C GLY A 762 -5.53 -15.76 15.62
N ASP A 763 -4.66 -15.99 16.61
CA ASP A 763 -4.80 -15.58 18.01
C ASP A 763 -4.53 -14.09 18.28
N ILE A 764 -4.44 -13.23 17.25
CA ILE A 764 -3.96 -11.83 17.31
C ILE A 764 -2.44 -11.74 17.51
N LYS A 765 -1.88 -12.47 18.47
CA LYS A 765 -0.44 -12.50 18.79
C LYS A 765 0.18 -13.78 18.18
N PRO A 766 1.35 -13.72 17.51
CA PRO A 766 2.25 -12.58 17.36
C PRO A 766 2.11 -11.89 15.97
N ALA A 767 0.88 -11.52 15.56
CA ALA A 767 0.62 -10.87 14.27
C ALA A 767 0.60 -9.34 14.34
N GLU A 768 1.06 -8.73 15.43
CA GLU A 768 0.89 -7.31 15.73
C GLU A 768 1.47 -6.39 14.63
N LEU A 769 2.69 -6.67 14.17
CA LEU A 769 3.34 -5.89 13.10
C LEU A 769 2.60 -6.00 11.76
N GLY A 770 2.05 -7.19 11.46
CA GLY A 770 1.21 -7.42 10.28
C GLY A 770 -0.11 -6.65 10.37
N MET A 771 -0.79 -6.74 11.52
CA MET A 771 -2.05 -6.04 11.80
C MET A 771 -1.90 -4.51 11.73
N GLN A 772 -0.84 -3.97 12.35
CA GLN A 772 -0.50 -2.54 12.27
C GLN A 772 -0.40 -2.11 10.80
N THR A 773 0.39 -2.85 10.03
CA THR A 773 0.65 -2.52 8.62
C THR A 773 -0.62 -2.65 7.77
N PHE A 774 -1.42 -3.70 7.96
CA PHE A 774 -2.66 -3.94 7.22
C PHE A 774 -3.71 -2.84 7.43
N LEU A 775 -3.97 -2.48 8.70
CA LEU A 775 -4.99 -1.48 9.02
C LEU A 775 -4.54 -0.05 8.68
N GLU A 776 -3.25 0.26 8.78
CA GLU A 776 -2.71 1.53 8.27
C GLU A 776 -2.81 1.64 6.75
N LEU A 777 -2.50 0.57 6.01
CA LEU A 777 -2.65 0.53 4.56
C LEU A 777 -4.11 0.70 4.14
N ALA A 778 -5.04 0.00 4.80
CA ALA A 778 -6.47 0.12 4.53
C ALA A 778 -7.04 1.52 4.86
N TRP A 779 -6.42 2.21 5.82
CA TRP A 779 -6.78 3.59 6.17
C TRP A 779 -6.33 4.59 5.11
N ASP A 780 -5.09 4.50 4.62
CA ASP A 780 -4.55 5.43 3.62
C ASP A 780 -3.58 4.73 2.66
N VAL A 781 -4.12 4.19 1.56
CA VAL A 781 -3.31 3.47 0.56
C VAL A 781 -2.31 4.40 -0.14
N GLU A 782 -2.57 5.70 -0.20
CA GLU A 782 -1.69 6.68 -0.86
C GLU A 782 -0.43 6.99 -0.03
N LYS A 783 -0.38 6.56 1.23
CA LYS A 783 0.79 6.71 2.11
C LYS A 783 1.93 5.74 1.74
N PHE A 784 1.61 4.68 1.00
CA PHE A 784 2.53 3.56 0.80
C PHE A 784 2.90 3.38 -0.68
N ASP A 785 4.14 2.98 -0.87
CA ASP A 785 4.75 2.42 -2.07
C ASP A 785 5.67 1.26 -1.65
N TYR A 786 6.30 0.56 -2.60
CA TYR A 786 7.19 -0.56 -2.28
C TYR A 786 8.35 -0.18 -1.33
N ALA A 787 8.86 1.05 -1.40
CA ALA A 787 9.99 1.46 -0.58
C ALA A 787 9.56 1.77 0.86
N SER A 788 8.46 2.52 1.01
CA SER A 788 7.92 2.93 2.30
C SER A 788 7.26 1.76 3.04
N ILE A 789 6.57 0.84 2.35
CA ILE A 789 5.99 -0.34 3.00
C ILE A 789 7.09 -1.28 3.55
N ASN A 790 8.20 -1.45 2.82
CA ASN A 790 9.31 -2.28 3.29
C ASN A 790 9.96 -1.73 4.58
N ARG A 791 9.89 -0.40 4.78
CA ARG A 791 10.45 0.28 5.96
C ARG A 791 9.43 0.54 7.06
N HIS A 792 8.16 0.22 6.83
CA HIS A 792 7.09 0.67 7.71
C HIS A 792 7.20 0.08 9.12
N GLN A 793 7.44 -1.23 9.21
CA GLN A 793 7.54 -1.93 10.49
C GLN A 793 8.81 -1.55 11.26
N SER A 794 9.96 -1.41 10.59
CA SER A 794 11.20 -0.96 11.23
C SER A 794 11.06 0.47 11.79
N GLN A 795 10.36 1.35 11.08
CA GLN A 795 10.04 2.70 11.56
C GLN A 795 9.07 2.69 12.74
N PHE A 796 8.09 1.78 12.75
CA PHE A 796 7.21 1.59 13.91
C PHE A 796 8.02 1.16 15.15
N LEU A 797 8.86 0.13 15.00
CA LEU A 797 9.76 -0.32 16.06
C LEU A 797 10.72 0.78 16.52
N ALA A 798 11.26 1.58 15.60
CA ALA A 798 12.13 2.72 15.88
C ALA A 798 11.43 3.81 16.70
N ARG A 799 10.15 4.11 16.41
CA ARG A 799 9.35 5.06 17.22
C ARG A 799 9.09 4.52 18.63
N THR A 800 8.93 3.20 18.78
CA THR A 800 8.64 2.55 20.06
C THR A 800 9.90 2.36 20.93
N PHE A 801 10.99 1.89 20.34
CA PHE A 801 12.19 1.43 21.07
C PHE A 801 13.41 2.34 20.92
N GLY A 802 13.39 3.28 19.97
CA GLY A 802 14.45 4.26 19.76
C GLY A 802 14.90 4.35 18.30
N THR A 803 14.97 5.58 17.77
CA THR A 803 15.28 5.85 16.35
C THR A 803 16.71 5.48 15.96
N ALA A 804 17.63 5.41 16.92
CA ALA A 804 19.01 4.96 16.68
C ALA A 804 19.09 3.50 16.22
N TYR A 805 18.06 2.69 16.48
CA TYR A 805 18.02 1.27 16.14
C TYR A 805 17.30 0.96 14.81
N GLU A 806 16.76 1.96 14.11
CA GLU A 806 15.95 1.75 12.89
C GLU A 806 16.65 0.89 11.84
N SER A 807 17.94 1.14 11.58
CA SER A 807 18.73 0.35 10.61
C SER A 807 18.90 -1.11 11.05
N SER A 808 19.06 -1.34 12.36
CA SER A 808 19.17 -2.69 12.90
C SER A 808 17.83 -3.43 12.81
N PHE A 809 16.72 -2.75 13.09
CA PHE A 809 15.39 -3.32 12.91
C PHE A 809 15.11 -3.65 11.44
N GLN A 810 15.49 -2.77 10.51
CA GLN A 810 15.34 -3.05 9.08
C GLN A 810 16.11 -4.30 8.67
N GLU A 811 17.38 -4.41 9.07
CA GLU A 811 18.20 -5.57 8.72
C GLU A 811 17.64 -6.88 9.31
N ILE A 812 17.21 -6.85 10.58
CA ILE A 812 16.58 -8.01 11.23
C ILE A 812 15.32 -8.44 10.48
N LEU A 813 14.45 -7.49 10.13
CA LEU A 813 13.19 -7.78 9.44
C LEU A 813 13.40 -8.26 8.00
N ASP A 814 14.30 -7.63 7.24
CA ASP A 814 14.63 -8.02 5.87
C ASP A 814 15.09 -9.48 5.84
N ASP A 815 15.96 -9.88 6.77
CA ASP A 815 16.46 -11.25 6.86
C ASP A 815 15.44 -12.24 7.43
N TYR A 816 14.69 -11.85 8.46
CA TYR A 816 13.62 -12.67 9.02
C TYR A 816 12.60 -13.05 7.94
N TYR A 817 12.13 -12.06 7.18
CA TYR A 817 11.18 -12.29 6.09
C TYR A 817 11.81 -13.02 4.91
N ARG A 818 13.04 -12.70 4.49
CA ARG A 818 13.74 -13.40 3.40
C ARG A 818 13.97 -14.88 3.71
N LEU A 819 14.38 -15.21 4.93
CA LEU A 819 14.63 -16.59 5.34
C LEU A 819 13.31 -17.37 5.44
N ALA A 820 12.26 -16.77 6.01
CA ALA A 820 10.92 -17.36 6.07
C ALA A 820 10.25 -17.46 4.68
N TRP A 821 10.58 -16.57 3.74
CA TRP A 821 10.07 -16.57 2.37
C TRP A 821 10.40 -17.86 1.63
N SER A 822 11.63 -18.35 1.74
CA SER A 822 12.01 -19.62 1.10
C SER A 822 11.32 -20.84 1.74
N ARG A 823 11.17 -20.83 3.07
CA ARG A 823 10.53 -21.87 3.86
C ARG A 823 10.14 -21.30 5.21
N LYS A 824 8.85 -21.32 5.55
CA LYS A 824 8.35 -20.90 6.87
C LYS A 824 8.93 -21.81 7.98
N PRO A 825 9.14 -21.30 9.20
CA PRO A 825 9.60 -22.10 10.34
C PRO A 825 8.77 -23.36 10.58
N GLU A 826 7.45 -23.27 10.50
CA GLU A 826 6.52 -24.39 10.68
C GLU A 826 6.73 -25.49 9.62
N PHE A 827 7.13 -25.10 8.41
CA PHE A 827 7.31 -26.04 7.31
C PHE A 827 8.64 -26.82 7.37
N MET A 828 9.48 -26.58 8.38
CA MET A 828 10.78 -27.24 8.53
C MET A 828 10.65 -28.74 8.88
N GLY A 829 9.45 -29.23 9.20
CA GLY A 829 9.17 -30.66 9.34
C GLY A 829 9.15 -31.46 8.02
N TRP A 830 9.09 -30.78 6.86
CA TRP A 830 8.97 -31.37 5.51
C TRP A 830 7.70 -32.21 5.25
N GLU A 831 6.76 -32.18 6.18
CA GLU A 831 5.46 -32.80 6.08
C GLU A 831 4.49 -32.01 5.19
N ARG A 832 3.36 -32.64 4.86
CA ARG A 832 2.20 -32.04 4.20
C ARG A 832 0.92 -32.59 4.81
N GLU A 833 0.07 -31.70 5.23
CA GLU A 833 -1.20 -32.04 5.86
C GLU A 833 -2.22 -32.56 4.85
N TRP A 834 -3.00 -33.55 5.30
CA TRP A 834 -4.02 -34.24 4.49
C TRP A 834 -3.53 -34.72 3.12
N ASP A 835 -2.26 -35.11 3.03
CA ASP A 835 -1.62 -35.57 1.80
C ASP A 835 -1.26 -37.08 1.86
N ALA A 836 -0.52 -37.55 0.85
CA ALA A 836 -0.05 -38.92 0.74
C ALA A 836 0.71 -39.38 2.00
N PRO A 837 0.62 -40.67 2.39
CA PRO A 837 1.22 -41.19 3.62
C PRO A 837 2.71 -40.85 3.83
N ARG A 838 3.49 -40.69 2.76
CA ARG A 838 4.92 -40.33 2.81
C ARG A 838 5.20 -38.93 3.38
N TYR A 839 4.21 -38.05 3.44
CA TYR A 839 4.33 -36.68 3.94
C TYR A 839 3.76 -36.52 5.35
N LYS A 840 3.38 -37.61 6.03
CA LYS A 840 2.79 -37.57 7.39
C LYS A 840 3.82 -37.61 8.53
N GLU A 841 5.09 -37.79 8.19
CA GLU A 841 6.18 -37.93 9.15
C GLU A 841 7.24 -36.86 8.88
N LEU A 842 7.99 -36.53 9.94
CA LEU A 842 9.14 -35.64 9.84
C LEU A 842 10.21 -36.24 8.91
N ALA A 843 10.80 -35.40 8.06
CA ALA A 843 11.84 -35.82 7.13
C ALA A 843 13.08 -34.90 7.18
N ASN A 844 14.18 -35.37 6.60
CA ASN A 844 15.34 -34.52 6.33
C ASN A 844 14.94 -33.39 5.36
N THR A 845 15.57 -32.23 5.53
CA THR A 845 15.33 -31.08 4.66
C THR A 845 15.99 -31.26 3.29
N ASP A 846 15.54 -30.48 2.31
CA ASP A 846 16.18 -30.40 0.98
C ASP A 846 17.32 -29.37 0.92
N PHE A 847 17.64 -28.68 2.02
CA PHE A 847 18.80 -27.78 2.09
C PHE A 847 20.11 -28.58 2.05
N SER A 848 21.13 -28.06 1.36
CA SER A 848 22.41 -28.76 1.19
C SER A 848 23.52 -28.28 2.15
N PHE A 849 24.17 -29.20 2.85
CA PHE A 849 25.45 -28.95 3.53
C PHE A 849 26.67 -29.08 2.61
N GLN A 850 26.49 -29.62 1.40
CA GLN A 850 27.57 -29.92 0.47
C GLN A 850 27.78 -28.83 -0.58
N HIS A 851 26.73 -28.09 -0.92
CA HIS A 851 26.74 -27.20 -2.09
C HIS A 851 26.25 -25.80 -1.73
N TYR A 852 26.95 -24.79 -2.24
CA TYR A 852 26.57 -23.37 -2.22
C TYR A 852 26.32 -22.77 -0.83
N ASN A 853 26.87 -23.37 0.23
CA ASN A 853 26.59 -23.02 1.62
C ASN A 853 25.08 -22.96 1.95
N ASP A 854 24.23 -23.72 1.26
CA ASP A 854 22.76 -23.58 1.35
C ASP A 854 22.25 -23.70 2.80
N ALA A 855 22.58 -24.80 3.48
CA ALA A 855 22.23 -24.98 4.90
C ALA A 855 23.09 -24.11 5.85
N GLN A 856 24.38 -23.96 5.57
CA GLN A 856 25.34 -23.24 6.43
C GLN A 856 25.05 -21.74 6.50
N GLN A 857 24.78 -21.11 5.36
CA GLN A 857 24.43 -19.69 5.27
C GLN A 857 23.07 -19.42 5.94
N ARG A 858 22.09 -20.32 5.76
CA ARG A 858 20.79 -20.20 6.46
C ARG A 858 20.96 -20.22 7.98
N LEU A 859 21.78 -21.14 8.51
CA LEU A 859 22.11 -21.19 9.94
C LEU A 859 22.84 -19.93 10.40
N ALA A 860 23.82 -19.45 9.63
CA ALA A 860 24.59 -18.25 9.94
C ALA A 860 23.72 -16.98 9.94
N ASP A 861 22.84 -16.82 8.96
CA ASP A 861 21.95 -15.66 8.85
C ASP A 861 20.94 -15.61 10.00
N TYR A 862 20.30 -16.74 10.33
CA TYR A 862 19.39 -16.81 11.48
C TYR A 862 20.12 -16.54 12.80
N GLN A 863 21.32 -17.11 12.98
CA GLN A 863 22.12 -16.86 14.18
C GLN A 863 22.48 -15.37 14.29
N ARG A 864 22.90 -14.73 13.19
CA ARG A 864 23.23 -13.30 13.17
C ARG A 864 22.07 -12.43 13.63
N ILE A 865 20.86 -12.65 13.10
CA ILE A 865 19.69 -11.84 13.51
C ILE A 865 19.24 -12.18 14.94
N SER A 866 19.36 -13.44 15.37
CA SER A 866 19.11 -13.85 16.75
C SER A 866 20.06 -13.13 17.73
N ASP A 867 21.35 -13.07 17.41
CA ASP A 867 22.36 -12.39 18.24
C ASP A 867 22.13 -10.87 18.26
N LYS A 868 21.76 -10.27 17.13
CA LYS A 868 21.41 -8.84 17.08
C LYS A 868 20.22 -8.51 17.96
N VAL A 869 19.18 -9.33 17.89
CA VAL A 869 18.01 -9.20 18.75
C VAL A 869 18.37 -9.35 20.22
N ASP A 870 19.17 -10.36 20.60
CA ASP A 870 19.60 -10.57 21.98
C ASP A 870 20.39 -9.37 22.51
N ASN A 871 21.31 -8.83 21.71
CA ASN A 871 22.07 -7.64 22.05
C ASN A 871 21.17 -6.40 22.22
N LEU A 872 20.17 -6.21 21.35
CA LEU A 872 19.20 -5.13 21.49
C LEU A 872 18.33 -5.31 22.74
N LEU A 873 17.84 -6.52 23.00
CA LEU A 873 17.05 -6.82 24.20
C LEU A 873 17.82 -6.47 25.48
N LYS A 874 19.13 -6.77 25.53
CA LYS A 874 20.02 -6.40 26.64
C LYS A 874 20.25 -4.89 26.73
N ALA A 875 20.38 -4.20 25.61
CA ALA A 875 20.63 -2.76 25.54
C ALA A 875 19.40 -1.89 25.85
N LEU A 876 18.19 -2.41 25.60
CA LEU A 876 16.95 -1.66 25.82
C LEU A 876 16.64 -1.48 27.31
N PRO A 877 15.96 -0.36 27.69
CA PRO A 877 15.47 -0.15 29.04
C PRO A 877 14.58 -1.30 29.51
N GLU A 878 14.66 -1.65 30.79
CA GLU A 878 13.92 -2.78 31.38
C GLU A 878 12.41 -2.74 31.07
N ALA A 879 11.79 -1.57 31.18
CA ALA A 879 10.38 -1.35 30.88
C ALA A 879 10.00 -1.60 29.40
N SER A 880 10.96 -1.60 28.48
CA SER A 880 10.74 -1.86 27.05
C SER A 880 10.99 -3.31 26.65
N ARG A 881 11.66 -4.10 27.51
CA ARG A 881 12.08 -5.47 27.18
C ARG A 881 10.92 -6.44 26.94
N PRO A 882 9.82 -6.43 27.72
CA PRO A 882 8.67 -7.31 27.45
C PRO A 882 8.09 -7.07 26.05
N ALA A 883 7.76 -5.81 25.73
CA ALA A 883 7.25 -5.42 24.41
C ALA A 883 8.21 -5.80 23.27
N PHE A 884 9.52 -5.57 23.44
CA PHE A 884 10.51 -5.95 22.43
C PHE A 884 10.62 -7.47 22.27
N TYR A 885 10.51 -8.20 23.37
CA TYR A 885 10.53 -9.66 23.36
C TYR A 885 9.34 -10.22 22.60
N GLU A 886 8.15 -9.67 22.85
CA GLU A 886 6.92 -10.10 22.18
C GLU A 886 6.92 -9.79 20.68
N LEU A 887 7.26 -8.55 20.31
CA LEU A 887 7.13 -8.05 18.93
C LEU A 887 8.23 -8.51 17.99
N ILE A 888 9.44 -8.77 18.50
CA ILE A 888 10.61 -9.09 17.68
C ILE A 888 11.40 -10.28 18.21
N ALA A 889 11.71 -10.31 19.52
CA ALA A 889 12.71 -11.29 19.96
C ALA A 889 12.23 -12.72 19.85
N TYR A 890 11.02 -13.00 20.32
CA TYR A 890 10.45 -14.33 20.27
C TYR A 890 10.27 -14.85 18.83
N PRO A 891 9.66 -14.11 17.88
CA PRO A 891 9.57 -14.58 16.50
C PRO A 891 10.93 -14.88 15.85
N VAL A 892 11.93 -14.00 16.04
CA VAL A 892 13.26 -14.16 15.41
C VAL A 892 14.04 -15.31 16.04
N MET A 893 14.09 -15.37 17.37
CA MET A 893 14.82 -16.43 18.09
C MET A 893 14.14 -17.79 17.92
N GLY A 894 12.81 -17.84 17.94
CA GLY A 894 12.02 -19.04 17.68
C GLY A 894 12.29 -19.59 16.28
N ALA A 895 12.22 -18.74 15.26
CA ALA A 895 12.53 -19.13 13.88
C ALA A 895 13.98 -19.64 13.73
N CYS A 896 14.95 -18.99 14.40
CA CYS A 896 16.33 -19.45 14.43
C CYS A 896 16.45 -20.88 15.00
N GLN A 897 15.85 -21.14 16.16
CA GLN A 897 15.93 -22.46 16.80
C GLN A 897 15.15 -23.53 16.03
N MET A 898 14.02 -23.19 15.41
CA MET A 898 13.26 -24.13 14.58
C MET A 898 14.09 -24.61 13.38
N ASN A 899 14.79 -23.69 12.72
CA ASN A 899 15.70 -24.03 11.62
C ASN A 899 16.89 -24.85 12.11
N ARG A 900 17.51 -24.46 13.23
CA ARG A 900 18.61 -25.20 13.85
C ARG A 900 18.19 -26.63 14.22
N LYS A 901 17.00 -26.82 14.79
CA LYS A 901 16.47 -28.14 15.17
C LYS A 901 16.50 -29.12 14.00
N PHE A 902 15.94 -28.73 12.86
CA PHE A 902 15.81 -29.62 11.70
C PHE A 902 17.10 -29.77 10.89
N LEU A 903 17.86 -28.68 10.68
CA LEU A 903 19.11 -28.75 9.93
C LEU A 903 20.19 -29.54 10.69
N MET A 904 20.24 -29.44 12.01
CA MET A 904 21.18 -30.24 12.82
C MET A 904 20.78 -31.72 12.88
N ALA A 905 19.48 -32.04 12.85
CA ALA A 905 19.02 -33.43 12.74
C ALA A 905 19.37 -34.04 11.38
N GLN A 906 19.20 -33.28 10.29
CA GLN A 906 19.68 -33.71 8.98
C GLN A 906 21.19 -33.94 8.97
N LEU A 907 21.99 -32.99 9.49
CA LEU A 907 23.44 -33.13 9.55
C LEU A 907 23.85 -34.36 10.36
N ASN A 908 23.17 -34.65 11.47
CA ASN A 908 23.37 -35.90 12.22
C ASN A 908 23.18 -37.12 11.30
N ASN A 909 22.04 -37.20 10.59
CA ASN A 909 21.74 -38.33 9.71
C ASN A 909 22.78 -38.49 8.57
N GLU A 910 23.24 -37.38 7.98
CA GLU A 910 24.29 -37.39 6.96
C GLU A 910 25.64 -37.87 7.50
N LEU A 911 26.04 -37.42 8.70
CA LEU A 911 27.30 -37.81 9.34
C LEU A 911 27.30 -39.27 9.82
N VAL A 912 26.17 -39.77 10.31
CA VAL A 912 25.99 -41.19 10.64
C VAL A 912 26.20 -42.05 9.39
N LYS A 913 25.58 -41.66 8.28
CA LYS A 913 25.73 -42.36 7.00
C LYS A 913 27.19 -42.31 6.49
N ALA A 914 27.92 -41.23 6.77
CA ALA A 914 29.34 -41.10 6.46
C ALA A 914 30.28 -41.76 7.50
N ASN A 915 29.74 -42.45 8.51
CA ASN A 915 30.48 -43.04 9.62
C ASN A 915 31.35 -42.04 10.42
N ASN A 916 30.95 -40.77 10.47
CA ASN A 916 31.59 -39.73 11.28
C ASN A 916 30.82 -39.52 12.60
N LEU A 917 30.96 -40.50 13.50
CA LEU A 917 30.10 -40.66 14.66
C LEU A 917 30.29 -39.59 15.75
N SER A 918 31.51 -39.06 15.93
CA SER A 918 31.76 -38.02 16.94
C SER A 918 31.11 -36.68 16.59
N ASN A 919 31.19 -36.29 15.32
CA ASN A 919 30.49 -35.12 14.78
C ASN A 919 28.98 -35.35 14.73
N ALA A 920 28.52 -36.57 14.42
CA ALA A 920 27.10 -36.92 14.45
C ALA A 920 26.50 -36.73 15.87
N ASN A 921 27.19 -37.22 16.91
CA ASN A 921 26.75 -37.05 18.30
C ASN A 921 26.64 -35.56 18.69
N TRP A 922 27.57 -34.71 18.22
CA TRP A 922 27.46 -33.27 18.39
C TRP A 922 26.21 -32.69 17.71
N ALA A 923 25.97 -33.05 16.44
CA ALA A 923 24.81 -32.57 15.71
C ALA A 923 23.48 -32.99 16.36
N ALA A 924 23.39 -34.22 16.88
CA ALA A 924 22.23 -34.69 17.66
C ALA A 924 22.00 -33.82 18.92
N ALA A 925 23.06 -33.53 19.67
CA ALA A 925 22.97 -32.66 20.85
C ALA A 925 22.53 -31.24 20.50
N GLN A 926 23.02 -30.68 19.39
CA GLN A 926 22.61 -29.35 18.92
C GLN A 926 21.14 -29.30 18.48
N ALA A 927 20.65 -30.34 17.80
CA ALA A 927 19.24 -30.44 17.43
C ALA A 927 18.34 -30.49 18.68
N LYS A 928 18.73 -31.28 19.70
CA LYS A 928 18.03 -31.37 20.98
C LYS A 928 18.05 -30.05 21.74
N ALA A 929 19.20 -29.39 21.83
CA ALA A 929 19.32 -28.09 22.48
C ALA A 929 18.45 -27.01 21.81
N ALA A 930 18.33 -27.03 20.49
CA ALA A 930 17.44 -26.14 19.77
C ALA A 930 15.96 -26.41 20.08
N TYR A 931 15.56 -27.68 20.15
CA TYR A 931 14.21 -28.08 20.59
C TYR A 931 13.91 -27.58 22.01
N ASP A 932 14.82 -27.80 22.96
CA ASP A 932 14.66 -27.35 24.36
C ASP A 932 14.66 -25.81 24.47
N SER A 933 15.41 -25.12 23.59
CA SER A 933 15.45 -23.65 23.52
C SER A 933 14.12 -23.06 23.05
N ILE A 934 13.43 -23.68 22.09
CA ILE A 934 12.09 -23.21 21.68
C ILE A 934 11.13 -23.25 22.87
N ASN A 935 11.10 -24.36 23.60
CA ASN A 935 10.25 -24.49 24.80
C ASN A 935 10.60 -23.44 25.87
N SER A 936 11.89 -23.14 26.03
CA SER A 936 12.35 -22.11 26.97
C SER A 936 11.93 -20.70 26.55
N LEU A 937 12.03 -20.38 25.25
CA LEU A 937 11.58 -19.10 24.69
C LEU A 937 10.07 -18.92 24.84
N THR A 938 9.30 -19.98 24.60
CA THR A 938 7.84 -19.99 24.77
C THR A 938 7.44 -19.83 26.23
N LEU A 939 8.12 -20.53 27.15
CA LEU A 939 7.92 -20.35 28.59
C LEU A 939 8.23 -18.91 29.03
N GLN A 940 9.33 -18.34 28.55
CA GLN A 940 9.68 -16.95 28.84
C GLN A 940 8.59 -16.00 28.36
N TYR A 941 8.05 -16.18 27.15
CA TYR A 941 6.93 -15.38 26.63
C TYR A 941 5.73 -15.41 27.58
N ASN A 942 5.28 -16.63 27.92
CA ASN A 942 4.09 -16.84 28.72
C ASN A 942 4.25 -16.40 30.19
N THR A 943 5.48 -16.22 30.67
CA THR A 943 5.79 -15.77 32.04
C THR A 943 6.14 -14.27 32.13
N LEU A 944 6.18 -13.55 31.01
CA LEU A 944 6.36 -12.10 31.03
C LEU A 944 5.31 -11.41 31.90
N LEU A 945 5.74 -10.40 32.66
CA LEU A 945 4.87 -9.53 33.46
C LEU A 945 3.91 -10.32 34.35
N ASP A 946 4.47 -11.21 35.17
CA ASP A 946 3.75 -12.09 36.09
C ASP A 946 2.70 -12.98 35.39
N GLY A 947 3.01 -13.41 34.15
CA GLY A 947 2.15 -14.29 33.38
C GLY A 947 0.99 -13.60 32.70
N LYS A 948 1.09 -12.30 32.38
CA LYS A 948 0.04 -11.54 31.67
C LYS A 948 -0.42 -12.23 30.37
N TRP A 949 0.51 -12.89 29.68
CA TRP A 949 0.26 -13.61 28.43
C TRP A 949 0.31 -15.13 28.59
N ASP A 950 0.14 -15.66 29.81
CA ASP A 950 0.15 -17.10 30.03
C ASP A 950 -0.94 -17.80 29.19
N GLY A 951 -0.53 -18.84 28.46
CA GLY A 951 -1.34 -19.57 27.50
C GLY A 951 -1.54 -18.89 26.14
N MET A 952 -1.02 -17.68 25.90
CA MET A 952 -1.16 -17.00 24.60
C MET A 952 -0.24 -17.57 23.53
N MET A 953 0.95 -18.02 23.94
CA MET A 953 1.97 -18.44 22.98
C MET A 953 2.27 -19.93 23.11
N ALA A 954 2.12 -20.67 22.03
CA ALA A 954 2.44 -22.09 21.97
C ALA A 954 2.92 -22.48 20.56
N LEU A 955 3.68 -23.58 20.46
CA LEU A 955 3.77 -24.31 19.20
C LEU A 955 2.48 -25.09 19.04
N ALA A 956 1.63 -24.67 18.12
CA ALA A 956 0.41 -25.41 17.82
C ALA A 956 0.79 -26.86 17.45
N PRO A 957 0.16 -27.88 18.04
CA PRO A 957 0.39 -29.26 17.65
C PRO A 957 -0.12 -29.55 16.22
N GLY A 958 -0.73 -28.58 15.55
CA GLY A 958 -1.43 -28.74 14.29
C GLY A 958 -2.60 -29.72 14.39
N TRP A 959 -3.21 -30.04 13.26
CA TRP A 959 -4.17 -31.14 13.18
C TRP A 959 -3.50 -32.44 12.73
N CYS A 960 -2.63 -32.34 11.72
CA CYS A 960 -1.82 -33.45 11.23
C CYS A 960 -0.32 -33.18 11.34
N ALA A 961 0.09 -31.91 11.46
CA ALA A 961 1.48 -31.51 11.48
C ALA A 961 2.23 -31.98 12.77
N LYS A 962 3.53 -32.20 12.63
CA LYS A 962 4.43 -32.76 13.64
C LYS A 962 5.68 -31.90 13.84
N TYR A 963 5.79 -30.74 13.19
CA TYR A 963 6.95 -29.85 13.26
C TYR A 963 7.27 -29.40 14.68
N GLN A 964 6.31 -29.43 15.61
CA GLN A 964 6.48 -29.20 17.03
C GLN A 964 7.33 -30.28 17.71
N ASN A 965 7.36 -31.50 17.19
CA ASN A 965 8.09 -32.63 17.75
C ASN A 965 9.60 -32.54 17.45
N MET A 966 10.36 -33.38 18.14
CA MET A 966 11.78 -33.56 17.89
C MET A 966 11.98 -34.51 16.68
N PRO A 967 12.72 -34.11 15.62
CA PRO A 967 13.09 -35.03 14.54
C PRO A 967 13.99 -36.15 15.05
N HIS A 968 13.97 -37.29 14.37
CA HIS A 968 14.83 -38.43 14.70
C HIS A 968 16.31 -38.05 14.56
N VAL A 969 17.10 -38.42 15.57
CA VAL A 969 18.56 -38.30 15.60
C VAL A 969 19.16 -39.61 16.12
N THR A 970 20.34 -39.97 15.63
CA THR A 970 21.09 -41.16 16.08
C THR A 970 22.24 -40.74 17.00
N ILE A 971 22.35 -41.38 18.15
CA ILE A 971 23.47 -41.20 19.11
C ILE A 971 24.24 -42.51 19.19
N SER A 972 25.55 -42.46 18.94
CA SER A 972 26.45 -43.60 19.09
C SER A 972 27.00 -43.64 20.52
N GLU A 973 26.61 -44.64 21.29
CA GLU A 973 27.09 -44.82 22.66
C GLU A 973 28.61 -45.04 22.71
N GLY A 974 29.27 -44.51 23.74
CA GLY A 974 30.72 -44.62 23.91
C GLY A 974 31.57 -43.75 22.96
N VAL A 975 30.95 -42.96 22.06
CA VAL A 975 31.66 -42.06 21.14
C VAL A 975 31.62 -40.62 21.65
N ALA A 976 32.79 -39.99 21.79
CA ALA A 976 32.89 -38.60 22.23
C ALA A 976 32.28 -37.62 21.20
N SER A 977 31.71 -36.51 21.68
CA SER A 977 31.14 -35.46 20.83
C SER A 977 32.21 -34.48 20.36
N THR A 978 32.26 -34.16 19.06
CA THR A 978 33.20 -33.17 18.48
C THR A 978 32.45 -32.13 17.65
N PRO A 979 32.63 -30.82 17.88
CA PRO A 979 31.97 -29.78 17.10
C PRO A 979 32.24 -29.87 15.61
N VAL A 980 31.22 -29.55 14.80
CA VAL A 980 31.35 -29.34 13.35
C VAL A 980 31.45 -27.83 13.11
N ASP A 981 32.36 -27.42 12.23
CA ASP A 981 32.38 -26.04 11.75
C ASP A 981 31.16 -25.78 10.85
N LEU A 982 30.26 -24.94 11.34
CA LEU A 982 29.05 -24.54 10.62
C LEU A 982 29.21 -23.22 9.86
N ALA A 983 30.38 -22.57 9.94
CA ALA A 983 30.61 -21.33 9.22
C ALA A 983 30.47 -21.56 7.70
N PRO A 984 29.91 -20.59 6.95
CA PRO A 984 29.96 -20.62 5.49
C PRO A 984 31.40 -20.69 5.00
N GLN A 985 31.68 -21.59 4.04
CA GLN A 985 33.02 -21.84 3.53
C GLN A 985 33.17 -21.31 2.10
N ALA A 986 34.21 -20.51 1.85
CA ALA A 986 34.37 -19.79 0.58
C ALA A 986 34.48 -20.73 -0.65
N ASP A 987 35.05 -21.92 -0.48
CA ASP A 987 35.16 -22.94 -1.52
C ASP A 987 33.79 -23.53 -1.92
N LYS A 988 32.84 -23.63 -0.98
CA LYS A 988 31.48 -24.10 -1.25
C LYS A 988 30.63 -23.09 -2.02
N ASN A 989 31.02 -21.81 -2.07
CA ASN A 989 30.35 -20.78 -2.88
C ASN A 989 30.71 -20.87 -4.38
N LYS A 990 31.70 -21.67 -4.76
CA LYS A 990 32.14 -21.79 -6.15
C LYS A 990 31.02 -22.32 -7.03
N ARG A 991 30.82 -21.64 -8.16
CA ARG A 991 29.86 -22.02 -9.20
C ARG A 991 30.65 -22.42 -10.44
N GLU A 992 30.93 -23.71 -10.56
CA GLU A 992 31.59 -24.27 -11.73
C GLU A 992 30.53 -24.84 -12.67
N GLY A 993 30.49 -24.38 -13.92
CA GLY A 993 29.51 -24.83 -14.89
C GLY A 993 28.11 -24.17 -14.78
N CYS A 994 27.95 -23.14 -13.96
CA CYS A 994 26.72 -22.36 -13.86
C CYS A 994 26.99 -20.94 -13.32
N THR A 995 26.04 -20.01 -13.47
CA THR A 995 26.06 -18.68 -12.84
C THR A 995 24.66 -18.23 -12.42
N VAL A 996 24.59 -17.20 -11.58
CA VAL A 996 23.34 -16.56 -11.14
C VAL A 996 23.32 -15.15 -11.71
N ILE A 997 22.21 -14.76 -12.33
CA ILE A 997 22.04 -13.39 -12.82
C ILE A 997 21.68 -12.49 -11.63
N ASP A 998 22.47 -11.44 -11.40
CA ASP A 998 22.09 -10.37 -10.49
C ASP A 998 21.03 -9.49 -11.16
N LEU A 999 19.78 -9.61 -10.69
CA LEU A 999 18.65 -8.86 -11.24
C LEU A 999 18.83 -7.34 -11.13
N LYS A 1000 19.68 -6.83 -10.22
CA LYS A 1000 19.99 -5.39 -10.12
C LYS A 1000 20.89 -4.91 -11.27
N GLN A 1001 21.65 -5.79 -11.92
CA GLN A 1001 22.63 -5.45 -12.98
C GLN A 1001 22.03 -5.56 -14.39
N MET A 1002 20.91 -4.89 -14.61
CA MET A 1002 20.26 -4.81 -15.93
C MET A 1002 21.17 -4.07 -16.93
N LYS A 1003 21.46 -4.70 -18.07
CA LYS A 1003 22.29 -4.10 -19.12
C LYS A 1003 21.48 -3.20 -20.02
N ASN A 1004 20.35 -3.71 -20.51
CA ASN A 1004 19.36 -2.92 -21.23
C ASN A 1004 18.00 -3.07 -20.57
N LYS A 1005 17.31 -1.95 -20.40
CA LYS A 1005 15.95 -1.88 -19.87
C LYS A 1005 15.07 -1.14 -20.86
N VAL A 1006 14.14 -1.85 -21.47
CA VAL A 1006 13.24 -1.30 -22.49
C VAL A 1006 11.82 -1.32 -21.93
N SER A 1007 11.26 -0.14 -21.70
CA SER A 1007 9.85 0.04 -21.34
C SER A 1007 9.06 0.51 -22.56
N GLN A 1008 8.06 -0.26 -22.99
CA GLN A 1008 7.12 0.07 -24.06
C GLN A 1008 5.69 0.05 -23.52
N ASN A 1009 4.76 0.67 -24.25
CA ASN A 1009 3.32 0.68 -23.92
C ASN A 1009 2.99 1.22 -22.51
N GLY A 1010 3.87 2.04 -21.94
CA GLY A 1010 3.71 2.58 -20.59
C GLY A 1010 4.10 1.62 -19.46
N HIS A 1011 4.54 0.40 -19.77
CA HIS A 1011 4.83 -0.61 -18.75
C HIS A 1011 6.04 -0.24 -17.89
N SER A 1012 5.86 -0.37 -16.57
CA SER A 1012 6.94 -0.16 -15.64
C SER A 1012 7.85 -1.39 -15.54
N LEU A 1013 9.13 -1.17 -15.24
CA LEU A 1013 10.10 -2.23 -14.95
C LEU A 1013 10.88 -1.77 -13.72
N ARG A 1014 10.93 -2.56 -12.65
CA ARG A 1014 11.57 -2.11 -11.40
C ARG A 1014 12.12 -3.25 -10.56
N ILE A 1015 13.11 -2.91 -9.75
CA ILE A 1015 13.54 -3.76 -8.63
C ILE A 1015 12.70 -3.39 -7.42
N ILE A 1016 12.16 -4.41 -6.76
CA ILE A 1016 11.44 -4.33 -5.50
C ILE A 1016 12.36 -4.92 -4.43
N GLU A 1017 12.56 -4.21 -3.33
CA GLU A 1017 13.29 -4.69 -2.14
C GLU A 1017 12.32 -5.29 -1.13
N GLY A 1018 12.80 -6.18 -0.25
CA GLY A 1018 12.00 -6.81 0.81
C GLY A 1018 11.15 -8.01 0.35
N LEU A 1019 11.46 -8.57 -0.83
CA LEU A 1019 10.75 -9.70 -1.42
C LEU A 1019 11.72 -10.62 -2.18
N GLY A 1020 11.44 -11.92 -2.22
CA GLY A 1020 12.20 -12.89 -3.00
C GLY A 1020 13.40 -13.50 -2.27
N TYR A 1021 13.99 -14.56 -2.85
CA TYR A 1021 15.06 -15.34 -2.22
C TYR A 1021 16.33 -14.54 -1.89
N ASP A 1022 16.62 -13.48 -2.65
CA ASP A 1022 17.80 -12.62 -2.46
C ASP A 1022 17.45 -11.29 -1.77
N GLY A 1023 16.23 -11.14 -1.21
CA GLY A 1023 15.76 -9.91 -0.58
C GLY A 1023 15.39 -8.79 -1.57
N TYR A 1024 15.44 -9.07 -2.87
CA TYR A 1024 14.91 -8.23 -3.92
C TYR A 1024 14.42 -9.07 -5.12
N ALA A 1025 13.58 -8.47 -5.95
CA ALA A 1025 13.03 -9.11 -7.16
C ALA A 1025 12.78 -8.09 -8.28
N LEU A 1026 12.75 -8.55 -9.53
CA LEU A 1026 12.39 -7.75 -10.71
C LEU A 1026 10.89 -7.89 -10.98
N GLN A 1027 10.18 -6.77 -11.05
CA GLN A 1027 8.80 -6.73 -11.53
C GLN A 1027 8.74 -6.34 -13.02
N LEU A 1028 7.97 -7.10 -13.78
CA LEU A 1028 7.68 -6.91 -15.20
C LEU A 1028 6.28 -6.30 -15.39
N GLY A 1029 6.19 -4.97 -15.52
CA GLY A 1029 4.92 -4.25 -15.62
C GLY A 1029 4.15 -4.16 -14.29
N GLU A 1030 3.09 -3.36 -14.25
CA GLU A 1030 2.13 -3.30 -13.14
C GLU A 1030 0.93 -4.18 -13.46
N ALA A 1031 0.41 -4.94 -12.50
CA ALA A 1031 -0.58 -6.00 -12.78
C ALA A 1031 -1.86 -5.54 -13.52
N THR A 1032 -2.25 -4.27 -13.35
CA THR A 1032 -3.44 -3.67 -13.99
C THR A 1032 -3.18 -3.09 -15.38
N GLU A 1033 -1.92 -3.09 -15.85
CA GLU A 1033 -1.55 -2.64 -17.20
C GLU A 1033 -2.05 -3.59 -18.31
N GLN A 1034 -1.92 -3.17 -19.56
CA GLN A 1034 -2.39 -3.92 -20.71
C GLN A 1034 -1.49 -5.14 -20.97
N THR A 1035 -2.10 -6.30 -21.23
CA THR A 1035 -1.35 -7.50 -21.61
C THR A 1035 -0.71 -7.30 -23.00
N VAL A 1036 0.54 -7.74 -23.16
CA VAL A 1036 1.30 -7.66 -24.41
C VAL A 1036 1.79 -9.05 -24.83
N ASP A 1037 2.30 -9.16 -26.06
CA ASP A 1037 2.87 -10.40 -26.58
C ASP A 1037 4.26 -10.67 -25.96
N PRO A 1038 4.42 -11.73 -25.13
CA PRO A 1038 5.70 -12.06 -24.52
C PRO A 1038 6.76 -12.50 -25.53
N THR A 1039 6.41 -12.85 -26.77
CA THR A 1039 7.41 -13.25 -27.78
C THR A 1039 8.04 -12.06 -28.51
N ASN A 1040 7.50 -10.86 -28.33
CA ASN A 1040 7.98 -9.66 -29.00
C ASN A 1040 9.24 -9.09 -28.33
N LEU A 1041 10.41 -9.43 -28.86
CA LEU A 1041 11.70 -8.91 -28.39
C LEU A 1041 11.84 -7.40 -28.56
N ASN A 1042 11.04 -6.72 -29.38
CA ASN A 1042 11.02 -5.25 -29.46
C ASN A 1042 10.08 -4.60 -28.42
N GLY A 1043 9.36 -5.41 -27.63
CA GLY A 1043 8.46 -4.98 -26.57
C GLY A 1043 9.17 -4.64 -25.26
N THR A 1044 8.40 -4.59 -24.18
CA THR A 1044 8.92 -4.33 -22.83
C THR A 1044 9.79 -5.49 -22.38
N ARG A 1045 11.07 -5.24 -22.09
CA ARG A 1045 12.06 -6.28 -21.76
C ARG A 1045 13.21 -5.78 -20.90
N VAL A 1046 13.93 -6.73 -20.31
CA VAL A 1046 15.21 -6.51 -19.62
C VAL A 1046 16.23 -7.52 -20.13
N ASP A 1047 17.42 -7.03 -20.44
CA ASP A 1047 18.56 -7.83 -20.91
C ASP A 1047 19.67 -7.87 -19.84
N TYR A 1048 20.28 -9.04 -19.68
CA TYR A 1048 21.41 -9.32 -18.79
C TYR A 1048 22.54 -9.97 -19.57
N GLU A 1049 23.78 -9.75 -19.15
CA GLU A 1049 24.96 -10.39 -19.76
C GLU A 1049 25.53 -11.44 -18.81
N PHE A 1050 26.02 -12.53 -19.37
CA PHE A 1050 26.79 -13.55 -18.66
C PHE A 1050 27.91 -14.11 -19.56
N ALA A 1051 28.93 -14.70 -18.94
CA ALA A 1051 30.15 -15.14 -19.60
C ALA A 1051 30.65 -16.48 -19.02
N GLY A 1052 31.68 -17.06 -19.64
CA GLY A 1052 32.35 -18.27 -19.15
C GLY A 1052 31.66 -19.59 -19.53
N VAL A 1053 30.79 -19.56 -20.53
CA VAL A 1053 30.10 -20.76 -21.02
C VAL A 1053 31.08 -21.66 -21.76
N THR A 1054 31.07 -22.95 -21.44
CA THR A 1054 31.99 -23.96 -22.02
C THR A 1054 31.27 -25.07 -22.79
N ALA A 1055 29.93 -25.06 -22.79
CA ALA A 1055 29.09 -26.03 -23.49
C ALA A 1055 28.36 -25.38 -24.68
N ASP A 1056 27.84 -26.21 -25.59
CA ASP A 1056 27.13 -25.76 -26.80
C ASP A 1056 25.66 -25.38 -26.53
N SER A 1057 25.22 -25.45 -25.27
CA SER A 1057 23.91 -25.02 -24.82
C SER A 1057 23.94 -24.58 -23.36
N VAL A 1058 22.94 -23.79 -22.96
CA VAL A 1058 22.67 -23.42 -21.57
C VAL A 1058 21.22 -23.70 -21.21
N THR A 1059 20.99 -24.17 -19.99
CA THR A 1059 19.68 -24.31 -19.36
C THR A 1059 19.45 -23.13 -18.41
N VAL A 1060 18.36 -22.41 -18.62
CA VAL A 1060 17.95 -21.26 -17.80
C VAL A 1060 16.86 -21.71 -16.85
N HIS A 1061 17.07 -21.46 -15.55
CA HIS A 1061 16.09 -21.63 -14.49
C HIS A 1061 15.62 -20.25 -14.02
N VAL A 1062 14.36 -19.90 -14.30
CA VAL A 1062 13.73 -18.66 -13.83
C VAL A 1062 12.78 -18.99 -12.70
N TYR A 1063 12.97 -18.34 -11.55
CA TYR A 1063 12.10 -18.44 -10.40
C TYR A 1063 11.23 -17.17 -10.35
N SER A 1064 9.93 -17.32 -10.51
CA SER A 1064 8.94 -16.24 -10.36
C SER A 1064 8.09 -16.44 -9.11
N VAL A 1065 7.45 -15.38 -8.63
CA VAL A 1065 6.46 -15.43 -7.54
C VAL A 1065 5.18 -16.11 -8.06
N PRO A 1066 4.52 -17.00 -7.29
CA PRO A 1066 3.42 -17.85 -7.75
C PRO A 1066 2.06 -17.14 -7.82
N PHE A 1067 1.99 -16.04 -8.56
CA PHE A 1067 0.75 -15.27 -8.69
C PHE A 1067 -0.33 -16.01 -9.47
N TRP A 1068 -1.58 -15.83 -9.04
CA TRP A 1068 -2.76 -16.20 -9.80
C TRP A 1068 -3.05 -15.15 -10.89
N ALA A 1069 -3.79 -15.55 -11.92
CA ALA A 1069 -4.33 -14.60 -12.88
C ALA A 1069 -5.38 -13.71 -12.19
N LEU A 1070 -5.28 -12.38 -12.36
CA LEU A 1070 -6.16 -11.43 -11.64
C LEU A 1070 -7.64 -11.70 -11.84
N HIS A 1071 -8.07 -12.03 -13.06
CA HIS A 1071 -9.45 -12.36 -13.40
C HIS A 1071 -9.51 -13.07 -14.74
N LYS A 1072 -10.69 -13.58 -15.11
CA LYS A 1072 -10.94 -14.17 -16.43
C LYS A 1072 -10.49 -13.20 -17.55
N GLY A 1073 -9.67 -13.69 -18.48
CA GLY A 1073 -9.08 -12.90 -19.57
C GLY A 1073 -7.68 -12.33 -19.29
N LYS A 1074 -7.16 -12.50 -18.08
CA LYS A 1074 -5.74 -12.29 -17.73
C LYS A 1074 -5.03 -13.64 -17.58
N SER A 1075 -3.69 -13.62 -17.62
CA SER A 1075 -2.84 -14.78 -17.37
C SER A 1075 -1.57 -14.34 -16.60
N THR A 1076 -0.54 -15.18 -16.57
CA THR A 1076 0.71 -15.01 -15.79
C THR A 1076 1.94 -15.11 -16.69
N ARG A 1077 1.82 -14.66 -17.94
CA ARG A 1077 2.81 -14.93 -18.98
C ARG A 1077 3.99 -13.98 -18.96
N TYR A 1078 5.18 -14.50 -19.19
CA TYR A 1078 6.38 -13.74 -19.52
C TYR A 1078 7.27 -14.56 -20.46
N GLY A 1079 8.13 -13.92 -21.24
CA GLY A 1079 9.04 -14.61 -22.15
C GLY A 1079 10.47 -14.62 -21.65
N LEU A 1080 11.22 -15.65 -22.05
CA LEU A 1080 12.65 -15.78 -21.80
C LEU A 1080 13.39 -16.27 -23.06
N THR A 1081 14.58 -15.74 -23.29
CA THR A 1081 15.47 -16.21 -24.37
C THR A 1081 16.94 -15.94 -24.05
N VAL A 1082 17.84 -16.66 -24.73
CA VAL A 1082 19.28 -16.41 -24.73
C VAL A 1082 19.71 -16.09 -26.16
N ASP A 1083 20.53 -15.05 -26.33
CA ASP A 1083 21.12 -14.64 -27.61
C ASP A 1083 20.12 -14.43 -28.77
N GLY A 1084 18.87 -14.07 -28.44
CA GLY A 1084 17.81 -13.84 -29.43
C GLY A 1084 17.28 -15.13 -30.08
N GLN A 1085 17.54 -16.30 -29.49
CA GLN A 1085 16.88 -17.56 -29.87
C GLN A 1085 15.35 -17.45 -29.72
N LEU A 1086 14.63 -18.47 -30.19
CA LEU A 1086 13.17 -18.51 -30.09
C LEU A 1086 12.73 -18.33 -28.63
N VAL A 1087 11.85 -17.35 -28.39
CA VAL A 1087 11.38 -17.02 -27.04
C VAL A 1087 10.54 -18.17 -26.50
N VAL A 1088 10.91 -18.66 -25.31
CA VAL A 1088 10.08 -19.56 -24.52
C VAL A 1088 9.15 -18.72 -23.67
N VAL A 1089 7.85 -19.00 -23.75
CA VAL A 1089 6.83 -18.30 -22.94
C VAL A 1089 6.53 -19.13 -21.71
N SER A 1090 6.82 -18.57 -20.55
CA SER A 1090 6.38 -19.10 -19.26
C SER A 1090 4.92 -18.75 -19.02
N GLN A 1091 4.15 -19.67 -18.44
CA GLN A 1091 2.80 -19.44 -17.92
C GLN A 1091 2.56 -20.36 -16.73
N SER A 1092 1.89 -19.86 -15.70
CA SER A 1092 1.49 -20.66 -14.54
C SER A 1092 -0.01 -20.80 -14.50
N ASP A 1093 -0.49 -22.02 -14.76
CA ASP A 1093 -1.89 -22.38 -14.50
C ASP A 1093 -1.96 -22.96 -13.08
N HIS A 1094 -2.49 -22.15 -12.16
CA HIS A 1094 -2.66 -22.56 -10.77
C HIS A 1094 -3.96 -23.34 -10.62
N LYS A 1095 -3.86 -24.49 -9.95
CA LYS A 1095 -4.99 -25.29 -9.49
C LYS A 1095 -4.80 -25.56 -8.02
N GLU A 1096 -5.65 -24.98 -7.18
CA GLU A 1096 -5.61 -25.13 -5.74
C GLU A 1096 -5.65 -26.62 -5.38
N TYR A 1097 -4.90 -27.02 -4.34
CA TYR A 1097 -4.71 -28.40 -3.90
C TYR A 1097 -4.03 -29.37 -4.90
N SER A 1098 -3.62 -28.92 -6.10
CA SER A 1098 -2.74 -29.73 -6.93
C SER A 1098 -1.34 -29.83 -6.31
N ASP A 1099 -0.62 -30.93 -6.55
CA ASP A 1099 0.74 -31.11 -6.03
C ASP A 1099 1.67 -29.97 -6.42
N ALA A 1100 1.55 -29.47 -7.66
CA ALA A 1100 2.30 -28.31 -8.12
C ALA A 1100 1.96 -27.04 -7.33
N TRP A 1101 0.69 -26.75 -7.05
CA TRP A 1101 0.33 -25.59 -6.21
C TRP A 1101 0.90 -25.73 -4.80
N LYS A 1102 0.78 -26.92 -4.19
CA LYS A 1102 1.32 -27.19 -2.86
C LYS A 1102 2.82 -26.92 -2.79
N ASP A 1103 3.59 -27.41 -3.76
CA ASP A 1103 5.03 -27.16 -3.87
C ASP A 1103 5.34 -25.66 -3.99
N ARG A 1104 4.59 -24.98 -4.85
CA ARG A 1104 4.81 -23.56 -5.19
C ARG A 1104 4.54 -22.63 -4.01
N VAL A 1105 3.46 -22.82 -3.26
CA VAL A 1105 3.16 -21.98 -2.07
C VAL A 1105 4.13 -22.27 -0.93
N MET A 1106 4.55 -23.53 -0.80
CA MET A 1106 5.54 -23.95 0.20
C MET A 1106 6.96 -23.42 -0.05
N GLN A 1107 7.28 -23.10 -1.31
CA GLN A 1107 8.55 -22.54 -1.76
C GLN A 1107 8.46 -21.05 -2.10
N ASN A 1108 7.25 -20.47 -2.10
CA ASN A 1108 6.93 -19.16 -2.68
C ASN A 1108 7.49 -18.95 -4.09
N SER A 1109 7.43 -19.97 -4.96
CA SER A 1109 7.96 -19.85 -6.32
C SER A 1109 7.29 -20.76 -7.36
N VAL A 1110 7.24 -20.27 -8.60
CA VAL A 1110 7.15 -21.10 -9.81
C VAL A 1110 8.50 -21.12 -10.50
N GLN A 1111 9.00 -22.32 -10.83
CA GLN A 1111 10.21 -22.50 -11.61
C GLN A 1111 9.88 -22.79 -13.08
N THR A 1112 10.46 -21.99 -13.97
CA THR A 1112 10.45 -22.23 -15.43
C THR A 1112 11.85 -22.62 -15.87
N VAL A 1113 11.95 -23.72 -16.62
CA VAL A 1113 13.22 -24.27 -17.11
C VAL A 1113 13.18 -24.34 -18.63
N ALA A 1114 14.19 -23.78 -19.28
CA ALA A 1114 14.31 -23.78 -20.74
C ALA A 1114 15.77 -23.91 -21.19
N THR A 1115 16.03 -24.68 -22.22
CA THR A 1115 17.38 -24.89 -22.78
C THR A 1115 17.53 -24.17 -24.12
N PHE A 1116 18.62 -23.43 -24.27
CA PHE A 1116 18.94 -22.67 -25.48
C PHE A 1116 20.30 -23.09 -26.04
N PRO A 1117 20.42 -23.30 -27.36
CA PRO A 1117 21.72 -23.46 -28.00
C PRO A 1117 22.51 -22.15 -27.91
N VAL A 1118 23.82 -22.24 -27.70
CA VAL A 1118 24.71 -21.07 -27.67
C VAL A 1118 26.02 -21.36 -28.39
N ASP A 1119 26.65 -20.31 -28.90
CA ASP A 1119 28.00 -20.41 -29.47
C ASP A 1119 29.04 -20.19 -28.38
N LYS A 1120 29.63 -21.28 -27.86
CA LYS A 1120 30.67 -21.23 -26.81
C LYS A 1120 31.95 -20.48 -27.22
N ALA A 1121 32.13 -20.15 -28.50
CA ALA A 1121 33.23 -19.29 -28.93
C ALA A 1121 32.99 -17.81 -28.56
N ARG A 1122 31.76 -17.42 -28.24
CA ARG A 1122 31.44 -16.05 -27.81
C ARG A 1122 31.93 -15.82 -26.37
N PRO A 1123 32.61 -14.70 -26.10
CA PRO A 1123 33.07 -14.39 -24.74
C PRO A 1123 31.91 -14.02 -23.81
N THR A 1124 30.80 -13.52 -24.38
CA THR A 1124 29.62 -13.03 -23.64
C THR A 1124 28.34 -13.40 -24.37
N HIS A 1125 27.34 -13.78 -23.58
CA HIS A 1125 25.98 -14.12 -23.99
C HIS A 1125 24.97 -13.18 -23.34
N THR A 1126 23.79 -13.05 -23.95
CA THR A 1126 22.72 -12.19 -23.44
C THR A 1126 21.50 -13.02 -23.06
N PHE A 1127 21.04 -12.89 -21.81
CA PHE A 1127 19.76 -13.42 -21.36
C PHE A 1127 18.72 -12.31 -21.33
N THR A 1128 17.54 -12.55 -21.90
CA THR A 1128 16.46 -11.56 -22.01
C THR A 1128 15.18 -12.07 -21.36
N LEU A 1129 14.56 -11.23 -20.54
CA LEU A 1129 13.20 -11.39 -20.03
C LEU A 1129 12.26 -10.39 -20.71
N THR A 1130 11.13 -10.85 -21.22
CA THR A 1130 10.09 -10.00 -21.83
C THR A 1130 8.81 -10.01 -21.01
N CYS A 1131 8.14 -8.86 -20.94
CA CYS A 1131 6.82 -8.74 -20.33
C CYS A 1131 5.77 -9.42 -21.24
N GLY A 1132 4.87 -10.21 -20.65
CA GLY A 1132 3.65 -10.69 -21.31
C GLY A 1132 2.42 -10.12 -20.63
N ASP A 1133 1.95 -10.81 -19.59
CA ASP A 1133 1.01 -10.28 -18.62
C ASP A 1133 1.78 -9.45 -17.57
N PRO A 1134 1.50 -8.14 -17.45
CA PRO A 1134 2.14 -7.26 -16.46
C PRO A 1134 1.92 -7.71 -15.02
N GLY A 1135 2.82 -7.30 -14.13
CA GLY A 1135 2.79 -7.61 -12.69
C GLY A 1135 3.57 -8.86 -12.28
N MET A 1136 4.16 -9.59 -13.23
CA MET A 1136 4.98 -10.76 -12.91
C MET A 1136 6.25 -10.36 -12.19
N ILE A 1137 6.57 -11.02 -11.08
CA ILE A 1137 7.77 -10.78 -10.29
C ILE A 1137 8.73 -11.96 -10.43
N ILE A 1138 9.94 -11.68 -10.90
CA ILE A 1138 11.05 -12.61 -11.05
C ILE A 1138 12.00 -12.43 -9.87
N GLN A 1139 12.20 -13.47 -9.07
CA GLN A 1139 12.99 -13.40 -7.84
C GLN A 1139 14.40 -13.98 -7.96
N ARG A 1140 14.64 -14.89 -8.92
CA ARG A 1140 15.98 -15.44 -9.18
C ARG A 1140 16.10 -16.00 -10.59
N VAL A 1141 17.29 -15.92 -11.18
CA VAL A 1141 17.62 -16.58 -12.45
C VAL A 1141 18.99 -17.26 -12.36
N VAL A 1142 19.02 -18.55 -12.70
CA VAL A 1142 20.25 -19.36 -12.76
C VAL A 1142 20.47 -19.81 -14.20
N ILE A 1143 21.69 -19.63 -14.71
CA ILE A 1143 22.12 -20.13 -16.01
C ILE A 1143 23.07 -21.30 -15.78
N ASP A 1144 22.72 -22.48 -16.29
CA ASP A 1144 23.45 -23.73 -16.11
C ASP A 1144 23.95 -24.27 -17.45
N TRP A 1145 25.22 -24.66 -17.52
CA TRP A 1145 25.79 -25.36 -18.67
C TRP A 1145 26.38 -26.72 -18.27
N GLY A 1146 25.77 -27.37 -17.28
CA GLY A 1146 26.06 -28.72 -16.81
C GLY A 1146 26.70 -28.78 -15.41
N GLY A 1147 26.73 -27.66 -14.69
CA GLY A 1147 27.42 -27.52 -13.41
C GLY A 1147 26.51 -27.40 -12.18
N LEU A 1148 25.24 -27.04 -12.38
CA LEU A 1148 24.32 -26.76 -11.28
C LEU A 1148 24.15 -27.98 -10.36
N LYS A 1149 24.38 -27.79 -9.05
CA LYS A 1149 24.22 -28.81 -8.01
C LYS A 1149 22.89 -28.65 -7.29
N LYS A 1150 22.37 -29.76 -6.75
CA LYS A 1150 21.08 -29.77 -6.02
C LYS A 1150 21.20 -28.96 -4.72
N THR A 1151 20.27 -28.04 -4.55
CA THR A 1151 20.01 -27.22 -3.35
C THR A 1151 18.52 -26.94 -3.30
N TYR A 1152 18.02 -26.36 -2.20
CA TYR A 1152 16.59 -26.15 -2.04
C TYR A 1152 16.02 -25.10 -3.01
N VAL A 1153 16.69 -23.94 -3.16
CA VAL A 1153 16.25 -22.82 -4.02
C VAL A 1153 17.31 -22.34 -5.02
N GLY A 1154 18.30 -23.18 -5.32
CA GLY A 1154 19.45 -22.81 -6.15
C GLY A 1154 20.46 -21.92 -5.42
N PRO A 1155 21.66 -21.69 -6.01
CA PRO A 1155 22.66 -20.81 -5.43
C PRO A 1155 22.15 -19.36 -5.29
N SER A 1156 22.47 -18.70 -4.17
CA SER A 1156 22.13 -17.28 -3.94
C SER A 1156 23.00 -16.35 -4.77
N ALA A 1157 22.50 -15.16 -5.12
CA ALA A 1157 23.30 -14.09 -5.71
C ALA A 1157 24.12 -13.29 -4.68
N LEU A 1158 23.76 -13.38 -3.39
CA LEU A 1158 24.40 -12.68 -2.29
C LEU A 1158 25.70 -13.42 -1.90
N HIS A 1159 26.79 -12.67 -1.71
CA HIS A 1159 28.09 -13.18 -1.26
C HIS A 1159 28.55 -12.45 0.00
#